data_AF-A0A0S8J2R8-F1
#
_entry.id   AF-A0A0S8J2R8-F1
#
_cell.length_a   1.000
_cell.length_b   1.000
_cell.length_c   1.000
_cell.angle_alpha   90.00
_cell.angle_beta   90.00
_cell.angle_gamma   90.00
#
_symmetry.space_group_name_H-M   'P 1'
#
loop_
_entity.id
_entity.type
_entity.pdbx_description
1 polymer ?
#
loop_
_entity_poly.entity_id
_entity_poly.type
_entity_poly.pdbx_seq_one_letter_code
_entity_poly.pdbx_strand_id
1 'polypeptide(L)'
;MCAAGRKKGLRFKTRNYKHEVGLDGGGRRRSILTYTDEVWETICRNVAGCGFTGLVLYTAYHPFEFILDYSGFPGAATQPARKRTAVRKALNRGLAIAHRHGLKTFMQHYITHFTEPLAKHLGIPTTGRLANIDHPELIRYQRWCYREIFRQCPDLDGLYFNFESANNAYDQLLRTSVVEFNRMKKKPIAVYRLWGANDPKGIRSLVKAYAGKSILGHKISDSNDTYYLPVADSRVTEWKRHLPDTEFMFLIGPCHNCGTNLCQEMWGDYDFVQEMLRDAEKKGADSISFHTIAEFFSPDVETKGIFSDDELARARYNVLHFDAVVDYFHGRRKTRRERAACLAERTGVGLKAGRHLLDAVTASSQLILLTHQQFCSGSALDGYLNPGRFSHIQDPFYYYPATELNHQATKLMWQLVRSDSSWLKKRMDTTVAPDDMLQYLIDYVDPSKPGARQDPKKMAGLLKKNIGASFTALARFRKVAGKRQADRLATYVRRNAAVGEFVRREILAAIQLYGIYFARTKRAVISRLRNGLVEYEALRAAVRMKPQKSAHVRRAMLLDRFEPDRPIKLLRQVLRAVERTDFPMAAYRDYLASRREYNEIRRVLRAMRCHNRKSVGYAVKQLKAAITHATDSLAALDAPRHRKLAANVRAWLDFLEMELGRTKPPKAVCPKTPGAWLSMFWDHAFRAGEHFAEDFLGFFRKMSLQPESTLSFRIWRTSKEFVVAMREENIDVKQRKRQWKKYQGSGSDSFVERIYVDVEGRGRERQMFIVWPGGETVSAGKRPNVNARTKFSGDAASYTVTTRLPWSLVGRRPKKGEVWGVNVTANPSIERNREFTWAPQYDASSGNPILFGKIRFE
;
A
#
# COMPACT_ATOMS: atom_id res chain seq x y z
N MET A 1 31.53 21.30 -20.86
CA MET A 1 31.78 21.37 -22.31
C MET A 1 30.45 21.64 -23.03
N CYS A 2 30.29 22.86 -23.54
CA CYS A 2 29.13 23.29 -24.33
C CYS A 2 29.60 23.53 -25.76
N ALA A 3 28.96 22.87 -26.73
CA ALA A 3 28.98 23.30 -28.12
C ALA A 3 27.53 23.59 -28.52
N ALA A 4 27.31 24.80 -29.02
CA ALA A 4 26.01 25.36 -29.37
C ALA A 4 25.46 24.69 -30.64
N GLY A 5 24.50 23.79 -30.46
CA GLY A 5 23.57 23.36 -31.50
C GLY A 5 22.19 23.93 -31.21
N ARG A 6 21.50 24.44 -32.25
CA ARG A 6 20.13 24.99 -32.24
C ARG A 6 19.26 24.39 -31.11
N LYS A 7 18.83 25.23 -30.16
CA LYS A 7 18.02 24.84 -28.98
C LYS A 7 16.68 24.23 -29.43
N LYS A 8 16.65 22.93 -29.72
CA LYS A 8 15.42 22.15 -29.49
C LYS A 8 15.05 22.38 -28.02
N GLY A 9 13.85 22.90 -27.76
CA GLY A 9 13.37 23.06 -26.39
C GLY A 9 13.52 21.74 -25.64
N LEU A 10 13.96 21.81 -24.38
CA LEU A 10 14.00 20.63 -23.51
C LEU A 10 12.61 20.00 -23.45
N ARG A 11 12.54 18.66 -23.38
CA ARG A 11 11.27 17.97 -23.17
C ARG A 11 10.69 18.35 -21.82
N PHE A 12 9.38 18.17 -21.71
CA PHE A 12 8.57 18.54 -20.55
C PHE A 12 8.54 20.04 -20.24
N LYS A 13 7.41 20.58 -19.80
CA LYS A 13 7.23 22.01 -19.52
C LYS A 13 7.83 22.39 -18.16
N THR A 14 7.46 21.64 -17.12
CA THR A 14 7.98 21.78 -15.76
C THR A 14 8.82 20.55 -15.41
N ARG A 15 10.00 20.81 -14.84
CA ARG A 15 10.97 19.78 -14.42
C ARG A 15 11.37 20.10 -13.00
N ASN A 16 10.78 19.41 -12.03
CA ASN A 16 11.04 19.68 -10.61
C ASN A 16 12.02 18.67 -10.01
N TYR A 17 12.90 19.14 -9.13
CA TYR A 17 13.75 18.30 -8.28
C TYR A 17 13.25 18.38 -6.85
N LYS A 18 12.88 17.25 -6.25
CA LYS A 18 12.39 17.19 -4.88
C LYS A 18 13.53 16.82 -3.93
N HIS A 19 13.75 17.71 -2.98
CA HIS A 19 14.70 17.57 -1.89
C HIS A 19 14.00 17.22 -0.58
N GLU A 20 14.37 16.10 0.03
CA GLU A 20 13.87 15.70 1.35
C GLU A 20 14.79 16.22 2.45
N VAL A 21 14.29 17.19 3.22
CA VAL A 21 15.01 17.86 4.30
C VAL A 21 14.07 18.02 5.50
N GLY A 22 14.54 17.77 6.71
CA GLY A 22 13.80 18.01 7.95
C GLY A 22 13.83 19.49 8.34
N LEU A 23 12.78 19.98 9.00
CA LEU A 23 12.75 21.34 9.54
C LEU A 23 13.34 21.42 10.94
N ASP A 24 13.52 20.31 11.63
CA ASP A 24 14.21 20.25 12.91
C ASP A 24 15.18 19.06 13.00
N GLY A 25 16.03 19.07 14.03
CA GLY A 25 17.02 18.02 14.29
C GLY A 25 16.45 16.76 14.94
N GLY A 26 15.12 16.65 15.10
CA GLY A 26 14.48 15.56 15.87
C GLY A 26 14.18 14.29 15.07
N GLY A 27 14.40 14.30 13.74
CA GLY A 27 13.99 13.22 12.84
C GLY A 27 15.13 12.47 12.16
N ARG A 28 14.79 11.44 11.36
CA ARG A 28 15.72 10.69 10.49
C ARG A 28 16.25 11.51 9.29
N ARG A 29 15.77 12.75 9.11
CA ARG A 29 16.13 13.63 7.99
C ARG A 29 17.14 14.68 8.47
N ARG A 30 17.98 15.14 7.55
CA ARG A 30 18.88 16.29 7.77
C ARG A 30 18.09 17.53 8.15
N SER A 31 18.50 18.26 9.17
CA SER A 31 17.87 19.54 9.50
C SER A 31 18.30 20.62 8.51
N ILE A 32 17.36 21.44 8.05
CA ILE A 32 17.65 22.62 7.25
C ILE A 32 18.59 23.61 7.97
N LEU A 33 18.63 23.56 9.30
CA LEU A 33 19.49 24.40 10.12
C LEU A 33 20.98 24.10 9.95
N THR A 34 21.34 22.93 9.41
CA THR A 34 22.75 22.57 9.16
C THR A 34 23.23 22.95 7.77
N TYR A 35 22.38 23.58 6.93
CA TYR A 35 22.73 23.92 5.56
C TYR A 35 23.40 25.30 5.50
N THR A 36 24.62 25.34 4.98
CA THR A 36 25.39 26.57 4.72
C THR A 36 24.98 27.19 3.38
N ASP A 37 25.45 28.41 3.08
CA ASP A 37 25.29 29.02 1.75
C ASP A 37 25.91 28.12 0.68
N GLU A 38 27.12 27.62 0.91
CA GLU A 38 27.83 26.77 -0.04
C GLU A 38 27.05 25.50 -0.41
N VAL A 39 26.43 24.86 0.59
CA VAL A 39 25.58 23.69 0.35
C VAL A 39 24.39 24.05 -0.53
N TRP A 40 23.68 25.15 -0.21
CA TRP A 40 22.55 25.61 -1.00
C TRP A 40 22.94 26.04 -2.41
N GLU A 41 24.01 26.82 -2.54
CA GLU A 41 24.55 27.31 -3.80
C GLU A 41 24.91 26.15 -4.72
N THR A 42 25.64 25.16 -4.20
CA THR A 42 26.06 24.01 -5.00
C THR A 42 24.88 23.15 -5.43
N ILE A 43 23.94 22.84 -4.53
CA ILE A 43 22.74 22.07 -4.88
C ILE A 43 21.93 22.83 -5.94
N CYS A 44 21.63 24.11 -5.72
CA CYS A 44 20.79 24.88 -6.64
C CYS A 44 21.45 25.07 -8.01
N ARG A 45 22.75 25.38 -8.04
CA ARG A 45 23.53 25.47 -9.27
C ARG A 45 23.51 24.16 -10.06
N ASN A 46 23.69 23.03 -9.38
CA ASN A 46 23.70 21.72 -10.04
C ASN A 46 22.31 21.32 -10.54
N VAL A 47 21.26 21.56 -9.74
CA VAL A 47 19.85 21.34 -10.13
C VAL A 47 19.51 22.17 -11.37
N ALA A 48 19.80 23.47 -11.35
CA ALA A 48 19.55 24.37 -12.48
C ALA A 48 20.39 24.00 -13.72
N GLY A 49 21.67 23.67 -13.51
CA GLY A 49 22.60 23.26 -14.58
C GLY A 49 22.18 21.96 -15.27
N CYS A 50 21.48 21.06 -14.58
CA CYS A 50 20.88 19.88 -15.21
C CYS A 50 19.60 20.20 -16.01
N GLY A 51 19.08 21.43 -15.94
CA GLY A 51 17.90 21.89 -16.69
C GLY A 51 16.58 21.73 -15.93
N PHE A 52 16.61 21.49 -14.63
CA PHE A 52 15.40 21.57 -13.79
C PHE A 52 14.92 23.02 -13.69
N THR A 53 13.62 23.20 -13.58
CA THR A 53 12.95 24.51 -13.48
C THR A 53 12.44 24.80 -12.06
N GLY A 54 12.54 23.84 -11.15
CA GLY A 54 12.09 24.06 -9.78
C GLY A 54 12.64 23.09 -8.74
N LEU A 55 12.61 23.55 -7.50
CA LEU A 55 13.05 22.85 -6.29
C LEU A 55 11.85 22.65 -5.36
N VAL A 56 11.58 21.41 -4.97
CA VAL A 56 10.46 21.04 -4.10
C VAL A 56 10.99 20.57 -2.76
N LEU A 57 10.67 21.26 -1.69
CA LEU A 57 11.05 20.87 -0.34
C LEU A 57 9.97 19.99 0.28
N TYR A 58 10.34 18.78 0.70
CA TYR A 58 9.47 17.92 1.49
C TYR A 58 9.96 17.79 2.92
N THR A 59 9.22 18.45 3.80
CA THR A 59 9.71 18.87 5.11
C THR A 59 9.01 18.16 6.26
N ALA A 60 7.68 18.18 6.27
CA ALA A 60 6.84 17.50 7.25
C ALA A 60 5.43 17.31 6.67
N TYR A 61 4.51 16.71 7.43
CA TYR A 61 3.10 16.63 7.03
C TYR A 61 2.44 18.01 7.14
N HIS A 62 2.74 18.76 8.20
CA HIS A 62 2.22 20.11 8.47
C HIS A 62 3.36 21.12 8.72
N PRO A 63 4.13 21.52 7.70
CA PRO A 63 5.37 22.28 7.88
C PRO A 63 5.20 23.66 8.52
N PHE A 64 3.99 24.22 8.47
CA PHE A 64 3.68 25.55 9.02
C PHE A 64 4.00 25.68 10.51
N GLU A 65 3.90 24.59 11.28
CA GLU A 65 4.22 24.55 12.72
C GLU A 65 5.67 24.86 13.07
N PHE A 66 6.58 24.66 12.10
CA PHE A 66 8.01 24.92 12.27
C PHE A 66 8.44 26.27 11.70
N ILE A 67 7.58 26.97 10.94
CA ILE A 67 7.98 28.14 10.15
C ILE A 67 7.25 29.41 10.59
N LEU A 68 5.93 29.34 10.78
CA LEU A 68 5.14 30.54 11.01
C LEU A 68 5.39 31.10 12.41
N ASP A 69 5.25 32.41 12.57
CA ASP A 69 5.37 33.09 13.86
C ASP A 69 4.21 32.81 14.83
N TYR A 70 3.04 32.35 14.33
CA TYR A 70 1.81 32.10 15.10
C TYR A 70 1.23 33.35 15.79
N SER A 71 1.55 34.55 15.28
CA SER A 71 1.03 35.81 15.81
C SER A 71 -0.51 35.89 15.78
N GLY A 72 -1.15 35.33 14.73
CA GLY A 72 -2.60 35.28 14.62
C GLY A 72 -3.28 34.09 15.32
N PHE A 73 -2.51 33.10 15.81
CA PHE A 73 -3.00 31.87 16.42
C PHE A 73 -2.04 31.35 17.51
N PRO A 74 -1.78 32.11 18.59
CA PRO A 74 -0.75 31.74 19.57
C PRO A 74 -0.98 30.36 20.21
N GLY A 75 -2.25 30.00 20.47
CA GLY A 75 -2.63 28.69 21.02
C GLY A 75 -2.40 27.50 20.09
N ALA A 76 -1.99 27.72 18.84
CA ALA A 76 -1.70 26.66 17.88
C ALA A 76 -0.20 26.32 17.75
N ALA A 77 0.71 27.08 18.37
CA ALA A 77 2.15 26.85 18.22
C ALA A 77 2.61 25.57 18.93
N THR A 78 3.37 24.70 18.24
CA THR A 78 3.94 23.45 18.81
C THR A 78 5.42 23.54 19.15
N GLN A 79 6.13 24.48 18.55
CA GLN A 79 7.58 24.68 18.72
C GLN A 79 7.85 26.01 19.42
N PRO A 80 9.00 26.23 20.08
CA PRO A 80 9.36 27.56 20.60
C PRO A 80 9.58 28.59 19.49
N ALA A 81 9.25 29.87 19.73
CA ALA A 81 9.35 30.94 18.73
C ALA A 81 10.77 31.10 18.17
N ARG A 82 11.80 31.02 19.03
CA ARG A 82 13.22 31.06 18.61
C ARG A 82 13.55 29.98 17.58
N LYS A 83 13.03 28.75 17.78
CA LYS A 83 13.24 27.63 16.85
C LYS A 83 12.54 27.89 15.52
N ARG A 84 11.29 28.36 15.53
CA ARG A 84 10.55 28.70 14.31
C ARG A 84 11.24 29.80 13.50
N THR A 85 11.72 30.85 14.17
CA THR A 85 12.48 31.93 13.54
C THR A 85 13.78 31.44 12.90
N ALA A 86 14.55 30.57 13.58
CA ALA A 86 15.77 30.00 13.04
C ALA A 86 15.50 29.16 11.78
N VAL A 87 14.46 28.31 11.82
CA VAL A 87 14.02 27.48 10.68
C VAL A 87 13.56 28.35 9.52
N ARG A 88 12.73 29.37 9.77
CA ARG A 88 12.27 30.32 8.75
C ARG A 88 13.44 31.05 8.10
N LYS A 89 14.43 31.50 8.88
CA LYS A 89 15.64 32.15 8.34
C LYS A 89 16.44 31.21 7.43
N ALA A 90 16.67 29.97 7.87
CA ALA A 90 17.38 28.97 7.08
C ALA A 90 16.61 28.58 5.81
N LEU A 91 15.28 28.48 5.88
CA LEU A 91 14.41 28.24 4.73
C LEU A 91 14.49 29.39 3.71
N ASN A 92 14.27 30.63 4.14
CA ASN A 92 14.31 31.79 3.26
C ASN A 92 15.68 31.95 2.58
N ARG A 93 16.77 31.65 3.30
CA ARG A 93 18.12 31.61 2.72
C ARG A 93 18.19 30.65 1.53
N GLY A 94 17.73 29.42 1.70
CA GLY A 94 17.71 28.41 0.62
C GLY A 94 16.78 28.79 -0.54
N LEU A 95 15.60 29.34 -0.27
CA LEU A 95 14.65 29.77 -1.30
C LEU A 95 15.21 30.93 -2.15
N ALA A 96 15.81 31.94 -1.51
CA ALA A 96 16.45 33.05 -2.19
C ALA A 96 17.60 32.57 -3.12
N ILE A 97 18.43 31.65 -2.64
CA ILE A 97 19.50 31.03 -3.44
C ILE A 97 18.92 30.29 -4.65
N ALA A 98 17.86 29.50 -4.46
CA ALA A 98 17.21 28.79 -5.55
C ALA A 98 16.69 29.76 -6.64
N HIS A 99 16.11 30.90 -6.24
CA HIS A 99 15.67 31.95 -7.16
C HIS A 99 16.82 32.58 -7.94
N ARG A 100 17.97 32.83 -7.30
CA ARG A 100 19.18 33.32 -8.01
C ARG A 100 19.62 32.40 -9.15
N HIS A 101 19.39 31.10 -9.00
CA HIS A 101 19.66 30.09 -10.04
C HIS A 101 18.48 29.85 -10.99
N GLY A 102 17.43 30.66 -10.93
CA GLY A 102 16.26 30.57 -11.81
C GLY A 102 15.31 29.42 -11.49
N LEU A 103 15.39 28.82 -10.30
CA LEU A 103 14.52 27.73 -9.88
C LEU A 103 13.26 28.28 -9.22
N LYS A 104 12.09 27.82 -9.66
CA LYS A 104 10.85 28.01 -8.91
C LYS A 104 10.87 27.15 -7.65
N THR A 105 10.33 27.67 -6.56
CA THR A 105 10.40 26.99 -5.26
C THR A 105 9.03 26.50 -4.81
N PHE A 106 9.01 25.31 -4.22
CA PHE A 106 7.78 24.68 -3.76
C PHE A 106 7.96 24.05 -2.39
N MET A 107 6.88 24.01 -1.61
CA MET A 107 6.83 23.23 -0.38
C MET A 107 5.68 22.23 -0.44
N GLN A 108 5.94 20.99 -0.06
CA GLN A 108 4.93 19.93 0.02
C GLN A 108 4.32 19.83 1.42
N HIS A 109 2.99 19.78 1.49
CA HIS A 109 2.24 19.57 2.73
C HIS A 109 1.02 18.67 2.53
N TYR A 110 0.46 18.22 3.65
CA TYR A 110 -0.78 17.46 3.70
C TYR A 110 -1.94 18.40 4.04
N ILE A 111 -3.00 18.34 3.24
CA ILE A 111 -4.17 19.21 3.44
C ILE A 111 -4.93 18.78 4.69
N THR A 112 -5.73 19.69 5.24
CA THR A 112 -6.54 19.52 6.45
C THR A 112 -5.79 19.25 7.75
N HIS A 113 -4.45 19.16 7.71
CA HIS A 113 -3.64 19.10 8.92
C HIS A 113 -3.68 20.41 9.69
N PHE A 114 -3.58 20.29 11.01
CA PHE A 114 -3.44 21.38 11.96
C PHE A 114 -2.63 20.87 13.15
N THR A 115 -2.32 21.73 14.12
CA THR A 115 -1.48 21.35 15.26
C THR A 115 -2.29 20.70 16.39
N GLU A 116 -1.65 19.86 17.20
CA GLU A 116 -2.30 19.24 18.36
C GLU A 116 -2.70 20.27 19.44
N PRO A 117 -1.88 21.30 19.78
CA PRO A 117 -2.29 22.40 20.65
C PRO A 117 -3.58 23.10 20.19
N LEU A 118 -3.74 23.35 18.89
CA LEU A 118 -4.97 23.94 18.37
C LEU A 118 -6.17 23.01 18.57
N ALA A 119 -5.99 21.70 18.37
CA ALA A 119 -7.05 20.72 18.65
C ALA A 119 -7.52 20.81 20.10
N LYS A 120 -6.56 20.80 21.04
CA LYS A 120 -6.84 20.89 22.49
C LYS A 120 -7.53 22.21 22.85
N HIS A 121 -7.05 23.33 22.30
CA HIS A 121 -7.64 24.65 22.53
C HIS A 121 -9.10 24.75 22.07
N LEU A 122 -9.44 24.09 20.95
CA LEU A 122 -10.80 24.07 20.39
C LEU A 122 -11.69 22.97 21.01
N GLY A 123 -11.21 22.22 22.01
CA GLY A 123 -11.94 21.07 22.56
C GLY A 123 -12.13 19.92 21.57
N ILE A 124 -11.35 19.89 20.48
CA ILE A 124 -11.37 18.82 19.49
C ILE A 124 -10.54 17.64 20.04
N PRO A 125 -11.13 16.43 20.15
CA PRO A 125 -10.37 15.25 20.55
C PRO A 125 -9.13 15.08 19.68
N THR A 126 -7.98 14.80 20.29
CA THR A 126 -6.74 14.53 19.55
C THR A 126 -6.89 13.29 18.67
N THR A 127 -7.69 12.32 19.11
CA THR A 127 -8.20 11.17 18.35
C THR A 127 -9.06 11.60 17.17
N GLY A 128 -8.67 11.21 15.96
CA GLY A 128 -9.46 11.55 14.76
C GLY A 128 -9.53 13.06 14.45
N ARG A 129 -8.69 13.89 15.08
CA ARG A 129 -8.74 15.36 14.97
C ARG A 129 -8.81 15.86 13.53
N LEU A 130 -8.08 15.22 12.63
CA LEU A 130 -8.00 15.56 11.20
C LEU A 130 -9.33 15.41 10.43
N ALA A 131 -10.35 14.86 11.08
CA ALA A 131 -11.69 14.69 10.53
C ALA A 131 -12.61 15.90 10.78
N ASN A 132 -12.21 16.86 11.63
CA ASN A 132 -12.97 18.08 11.95
C ASN A 132 -12.78 19.22 10.93
N ILE A 133 -12.62 18.89 9.65
CA ILE A 133 -12.13 19.83 8.62
C ILE A 133 -13.08 21.01 8.35
N ASP A 134 -14.34 20.88 8.77
CA ASP A 134 -15.39 21.89 8.62
C ASP A 134 -15.50 22.86 9.81
N HIS A 135 -14.68 22.70 10.86
CA HIS A 135 -14.72 23.59 12.01
C HIS A 135 -14.36 25.04 11.57
N PRO A 136 -15.19 26.06 11.87
CA PRO A 136 -14.96 27.43 11.39
C PRO A 136 -13.57 27.99 11.78
N GLU A 137 -13.13 27.79 13.03
CA GLU A 137 -11.79 28.22 13.44
C GLU A 137 -10.65 27.45 12.75
N LEU A 138 -10.86 26.19 12.32
CA LEU A 138 -9.85 25.46 11.55
C LEU A 138 -9.76 25.99 10.11
N ILE A 139 -10.89 26.38 9.51
CA ILE A 139 -10.93 27.08 8.22
C ILE A 139 -10.19 28.41 8.33
N ARG A 140 -10.46 29.20 9.39
CA ARG A 140 -9.77 30.47 9.67
C ARG A 140 -8.26 30.26 9.86
N TYR A 141 -7.86 29.25 10.64
CA TYR A 141 -6.47 28.88 10.85
C TYR A 141 -5.76 28.50 9.55
N GLN A 142 -6.38 27.66 8.72
CA GLN A 142 -5.79 27.24 7.45
C GLN A 142 -5.65 28.40 6.46
N ARG A 143 -6.65 29.29 6.38
CA ARG A 143 -6.55 30.54 5.62
C ARG A 143 -5.39 31.40 6.12
N TRP A 144 -5.26 31.56 7.43
CA TRP A 144 -4.12 32.26 8.02
C TRP A 144 -2.79 31.60 7.63
N CYS A 145 -2.64 30.28 7.75
CA CYS A 145 -1.42 29.59 7.33
C CYS A 145 -1.08 29.82 5.85
N TYR A 146 -2.07 29.71 4.96
CA TYR A 146 -1.86 29.91 3.52
C TYR A 146 -1.50 31.34 3.16
N ARG A 147 -2.04 32.35 3.85
CA ARG A 147 -1.62 33.73 3.66
C ARG A 147 -0.22 33.98 4.21
N GLU A 148 0.01 33.57 5.45
CA GLU A 148 1.23 33.90 6.18
C GLU A 148 2.46 33.20 5.62
N ILE A 149 2.34 32.00 5.07
CA ILE A 149 3.50 31.30 4.51
C ILE A 149 4.14 32.09 3.35
N PHE A 150 3.35 32.66 2.45
CA PHE A 150 3.88 33.48 1.34
C PHE A 150 4.33 34.87 1.81
N ARG A 151 3.77 35.40 2.91
CA ARG A 151 4.27 36.64 3.52
C ARG A 151 5.62 36.45 4.19
N GLN A 152 5.78 35.35 4.92
CA GLN A 152 6.96 35.07 5.75
C GLN A 152 8.08 34.36 4.95
N CYS A 153 7.75 33.75 3.81
CA CYS A 153 8.67 33.15 2.85
C CYS A 153 8.40 33.69 1.44
N PRO A 154 8.84 34.93 1.13
CA PRO A 154 8.47 35.62 -0.12
C PRO A 154 9.01 34.94 -1.38
N ASP A 155 10.12 34.23 -1.27
CA ASP A 155 10.73 33.46 -2.37
C ASP A 155 10.11 32.08 -2.54
N LEU A 156 8.94 31.79 -1.92
CA LEU A 156 8.16 30.58 -2.17
C LEU A 156 7.19 30.80 -3.33
N ASP A 157 7.28 30.03 -4.43
CA ASP A 157 6.40 30.21 -5.59
C ASP A 157 5.12 29.39 -5.53
N GLY A 158 5.07 28.30 -4.77
CA GLY A 158 3.92 27.40 -4.78
C GLY A 158 3.90 26.32 -3.70
N LEU A 159 2.78 25.59 -3.66
CA LEU A 159 2.58 24.47 -2.72
C LEU A 159 2.16 23.19 -3.44
N TYR A 160 2.60 22.06 -2.90
CA TYR A 160 2.13 20.72 -3.26
C TYR A 160 1.10 20.24 -2.23
N PHE A 161 -0.14 20.03 -2.68
CA PHE A 161 -1.28 19.62 -1.87
C PHE A 161 -1.47 18.10 -1.92
N ASN A 162 -1.29 17.40 -0.80
CA ASN A 162 -1.56 15.96 -0.68
C ASN A 162 -2.93 15.67 -0.05
N PHE A 163 -3.74 14.82 -0.68
CA PHE A 163 -5.09 14.46 -0.23
C PHE A 163 -5.13 13.21 0.68
N GLU A 164 -3.98 12.61 0.98
CA GLU A 164 -3.87 11.32 1.69
C GLU A 164 -4.67 11.24 3.00
N SER A 165 -4.68 12.33 3.79
CA SER A 165 -5.36 12.36 5.08
C SER A 165 -6.84 12.72 4.98
N ALA A 166 -7.24 13.35 3.88
CA ALA A 166 -8.61 13.80 3.65
C ALA A 166 -8.95 13.68 2.16
N ASN A 167 -9.23 12.44 1.74
CA ASN A 167 -9.64 12.13 0.37
C ASN A 167 -10.70 13.12 -0.12
N ASN A 168 -10.53 13.62 -1.35
CA ASN A 168 -11.48 14.50 -2.02
C ASN A 168 -11.89 15.75 -1.20
N ALA A 169 -11.05 16.29 -0.32
CA ALA A 169 -11.35 17.51 0.46
C ALA A 169 -11.34 18.82 -0.36
N TYR A 170 -11.97 18.81 -1.54
CA TYR A 170 -12.02 19.92 -2.48
C TYR A 170 -12.74 21.13 -1.91
N ASP A 171 -13.89 20.92 -1.24
CA ASP A 171 -14.68 21.99 -0.63
C ASP A 171 -13.93 22.71 0.48
N GLN A 172 -13.07 22.00 1.22
CA GLN A 172 -12.19 22.62 2.20
C GLN A 172 -11.15 23.52 1.51
N LEU A 173 -10.54 23.08 0.40
CA LEU A 173 -9.57 23.90 -0.34
C LEU A 173 -10.24 25.11 -0.99
N LEU A 174 -11.46 24.95 -1.52
CA LEU A 174 -12.29 26.03 -2.06
C LEU A 174 -12.61 27.10 -0.99
N ARG A 175 -12.77 26.72 0.28
CA ARG A 175 -13.00 27.65 1.40
C ARG A 175 -11.72 28.20 2.03
N THR A 176 -10.56 27.64 1.71
CA THR A 176 -9.27 27.98 2.36
C THR A 176 -8.23 28.50 1.37
N SER A 177 -7.39 27.62 0.81
CA SER A 177 -6.26 28.02 -0.03
C SER A 177 -6.68 28.80 -1.26
N VAL A 178 -7.76 28.39 -1.96
CA VAL A 178 -8.23 29.07 -3.17
C VAL A 178 -8.64 30.51 -2.87
N VAL A 179 -9.36 30.74 -1.77
CA VAL A 179 -9.78 32.08 -1.36
C VAL A 179 -8.58 32.99 -1.12
N GLU A 180 -7.60 32.52 -0.34
CA GLU A 180 -6.44 33.36 -0.02
C GLU A 180 -5.52 33.55 -1.23
N PHE A 181 -5.32 32.52 -2.06
CA PHE A 181 -4.45 32.62 -3.23
C PHE A 181 -5.01 33.55 -4.30
N ASN A 182 -6.33 33.56 -4.52
CA ASN A 182 -6.96 34.48 -5.47
C ASN A 182 -6.82 35.96 -5.04
N ARG A 183 -6.70 36.23 -3.74
CA ARG A 183 -6.46 37.58 -3.19
C ARG A 183 -5.01 38.04 -3.33
N MET A 184 -4.06 37.13 -3.53
CA MET A 184 -2.65 37.48 -3.67
C MET A 184 -2.38 38.13 -5.02
N LYS A 185 -1.54 39.19 -5.06
CA LYS A 185 -1.12 39.84 -6.30
C LYS A 185 -0.44 38.85 -7.23
N LYS A 186 0.65 38.21 -6.75
CA LYS A 186 1.30 37.07 -7.39
C LYS A 186 0.62 35.80 -6.91
N LYS A 187 -0.16 35.15 -7.79
CA LYS A 187 -0.87 33.91 -7.46
C LYS A 187 0.15 32.75 -7.37
N PRO A 188 0.21 32.01 -6.26
CA PRO A 188 1.10 30.86 -6.14
C PRO A 188 0.81 29.75 -7.17
N ILE A 189 1.77 28.87 -7.42
CA ILE A 189 1.49 27.67 -8.22
C ILE A 189 0.89 26.60 -7.30
N ALA A 190 -0.28 26.07 -7.67
CA ALA A 190 -0.95 25.00 -6.93
C ALA A 190 -0.69 23.65 -7.61
N VAL A 191 0.09 22.78 -6.96
CA VAL A 191 0.32 21.41 -7.44
C VAL A 191 -0.57 20.45 -6.65
N TYR A 192 -1.62 19.93 -7.27
CA TYR A 192 -2.53 18.96 -6.65
C TYR A 192 -2.00 17.54 -6.84
N ARG A 193 -1.46 16.93 -5.79
CA ARG A 193 -1.01 15.53 -5.83
C ARG A 193 -2.23 14.61 -5.75
N LEU A 194 -2.46 13.82 -6.79
CA LEU A 194 -3.68 13.04 -7.01
C LEU A 194 -3.81 11.80 -6.11
N TRP A 195 -2.85 11.55 -5.22
CA TRP A 195 -2.97 10.51 -4.19
C TRP A 195 -4.00 10.93 -3.13
N GLY A 196 -5.11 10.19 -3.06
CA GLY A 196 -6.30 10.56 -2.26
C GLY A 196 -7.34 11.37 -3.05
N ALA A 197 -7.12 11.61 -4.35
CA ALA A 197 -8.08 12.28 -5.23
C ALA A 197 -8.63 11.27 -6.24
N ASN A 198 -9.94 10.99 -6.17
CA ASN A 198 -10.58 10.01 -7.04
C ASN A 198 -11.86 10.53 -7.73
N ASP A 199 -12.27 11.77 -7.47
CA ASP A 199 -13.39 12.44 -8.14
C ASP A 199 -12.89 13.54 -9.09
N PRO A 200 -12.96 13.28 -10.42
CA PRO A 200 -12.56 14.28 -11.41
C PRO A 200 -13.43 15.55 -11.41
N LYS A 201 -14.69 15.48 -10.98
CA LYS A 201 -15.57 16.67 -10.94
C LYS A 201 -15.11 17.64 -9.86
N GLY A 202 -14.79 17.13 -8.67
CA GLY A 202 -14.26 17.92 -7.58
C GLY A 202 -12.91 18.58 -7.89
N ILE A 203 -11.94 17.84 -8.45
CA ILE A 203 -10.67 18.45 -8.93
C ILE A 203 -10.94 19.50 -10.00
N ARG A 204 -11.84 19.24 -10.96
CA ARG A 204 -12.17 20.23 -12.00
C ARG A 204 -12.74 21.51 -11.41
N SER A 205 -13.62 21.39 -10.41
CA SER A 205 -14.20 22.55 -9.71
C SER A 205 -13.11 23.35 -9.00
N LEU A 206 -12.18 22.66 -8.35
CA LEU A 206 -11.03 23.27 -7.68
C LEU A 206 -10.12 24.04 -8.66
N VAL A 207 -9.75 23.41 -9.78
CA VAL A 207 -8.92 24.04 -10.83
C VAL A 207 -9.62 25.25 -11.45
N LYS A 208 -10.93 25.15 -11.75
CA LYS A 208 -11.69 26.26 -12.32
C LYS A 208 -11.84 27.45 -11.39
N ALA A 209 -11.99 27.20 -10.08
CA ALA A 209 -12.14 28.26 -9.08
C ALA A 209 -10.83 29.01 -8.80
N TYR A 210 -9.69 28.44 -9.16
CA TYR A 210 -8.39 29.03 -8.93
C TYR A 210 -7.91 29.83 -10.15
N ALA A 211 -7.61 31.12 -9.96
CA ALA A 211 -7.17 31.99 -11.05
C ALA A 211 -5.66 31.86 -11.39
N GLY A 212 -4.89 31.17 -10.53
CA GLY A 212 -3.46 30.93 -10.75
C GLY A 212 -3.17 29.64 -11.50
N LYS A 213 -1.88 29.33 -11.66
CA LYS A 213 -1.44 28.10 -12.33
C LYS A 213 -1.73 26.86 -11.46
N SER A 214 -2.42 25.88 -12.03
CA SER A 214 -2.59 24.54 -11.45
C SER A 214 -1.80 23.48 -12.21
N ILE A 215 -1.23 22.53 -11.48
CA ILE A 215 -0.55 21.33 -12.01
C ILE A 215 -1.11 20.11 -11.30
N LEU A 216 -1.48 19.06 -12.04
CA LEU A 216 -1.86 17.77 -11.45
C LEU A 216 -0.63 16.88 -11.33
N GLY A 217 -0.34 16.39 -10.12
CA GLY A 217 0.81 15.52 -9.86
C GLY A 217 0.39 14.08 -9.59
N HIS A 218 0.91 13.11 -10.33
CA HIS A 218 0.61 11.69 -10.15
C HIS A 218 1.89 10.85 -10.09
N LYS A 219 1.91 9.76 -9.33
CA LYS A 219 3.09 8.88 -9.28
C LYS A 219 3.25 8.16 -10.63
N ILE A 220 4.48 7.99 -11.10
CA ILE A 220 4.71 7.42 -12.44
C ILE A 220 4.34 5.94 -12.53
N SER A 221 4.58 5.17 -11.48
CA SER A 221 4.22 3.75 -11.42
C SER A 221 2.75 3.56 -11.06
N ASP A 222 2.16 2.49 -11.59
CA ASP A 222 0.78 2.09 -11.30
C ASP A 222 0.58 1.81 -9.80
N SER A 223 -0.70 1.88 -9.37
CA SER A 223 -1.42 1.52 -8.12
C SER A 223 -0.70 1.14 -6.80
N ASN A 224 0.57 0.73 -6.80
CA ASN A 224 1.32 0.17 -5.68
C ASN A 224 2.64 0.90 -5.35
N ASP A 225 2.96 2.02 -6.00
CA ASP A 225 4.19 2.81 -5.77
C ASP A 225 5.49 2.02 -6.00
N THR A 226 5.47 0.94 -6.78
CA THR A 226 6.64 0.11 -7.07
C THR A 226 7.01 0.08 -8.54
N TYR A 227 8.30 -0.06 -8.83
CA TYR A 227 8.79 -0.31 -10.18
C TYR A 227 8.90 -1.81 -10.45
N TYR A 228 8.28 -2.27 -11.53
CA TYR A 228 8.33 -3.67 -11.98
C TYR A 228 8.54 -3.75 -13.50
N LEU A 229 7.87 -2.90 -14.27
CA LEU A 229 7.99 -2.78 -15.73
C LEU A 229 8.13 -1.29 -16.12
N PRO A 230 8.79 -0.96 -17.23
CA PRO A 230 9.01 0.42 -17.65
C PRO A 230 7.76 1.02 -18.32
N VAL A 231 6.63 0.99 -17.61
CA VAL A 231 5.30 1.43 -18.06
C VAL A 231 4.74 2.41 -17.05
N ALA A 232 4.40 3.62 -17.52
CA ALA A 232 3.80 4.67 -16.72
C ALA A 232 2.30 4.40 -16.47
N ASP A 233 1.75 4.93 -15.37
CA ASP A 233 0.34 4.75 -15.03
C ASP A 233 -0.58 5.40 -16.07
N SER A 234 -1.43 4.58 -16.68
CA SER A 234 -2.49 4.96 -17.62
C SER A 234 -3.47 6.03 -17.14
N ARG A 235 -3.65 6.22 -15.82
CA ARG A 235 -4.62 7.18 -15.27
C ARG A 235 -4.39 8.61 -15.72
N VAL A 236 -3.19 8.97 -16.18
CA VAL A 236 -2.92 10.27 -16.82
C VAL A 236 -3.90 10.55 -17.96
N THR A 237 -4.22 9.55 -18.77
CA THR A 237 -5.14 9.69 -19.92
C THR A 237 -6.56 10.03 -19.47
N GLU A 238 -7.03 9.41 -18.39
CA GLU A 238 -8.33 9.69 -17.77
C GLU A 238 -8.37 11.12 -17.19
N TRP A 239 -7.31 11.51 -16.47
CA TRP A 239 -7.20 12.86 -15.92
C TRP A 239 -7.16 13.92 -17.03
N LYS A 240 -6.40 13.70 -18.10
CA LYS A 240 -6.34 14.56 -19.27
C LYS A 240 -7.66 14.67 -20.00
N ARG A 241 -8.44 13.59 -20.10
CA ARG A 241 -9.81 13.66 -20.64
C ARG A 241 -10.70 14.59 -19.81
N HIS A 242 -10.53 14.60 -18.50
CA HIS A 242 -11.31 15.47 -17.61
C HIS A 242 -10.77 16.91 -17.53
N LEU A 243 -9.47 17.12 -17.75
CA LEU A 243 -8.77 18.40 -17.59
C LEU A 243 -7.71 18.55 -18.69
N PRO A 244 -8.12 18.70 -19.97
CA PRO A 244 -7.20 18.64 -21.11
C PRO A 244 -6.12 19.73 -21.06
N ASP A 245 -6.51 20.93 -20.65
CA ASP A 245 -5.66 22.12 -20.64
C ASP A 245 -4.81 22.25 -19.36
N THR A 246 -5.06 21.40 -18.37
CA THR A 246 -4.28 21.43 -17.11
C THR A 246 -2.99 20.63 -17.29
N GLU A 247 -1.88 21.23 -16.89
CA GLU A 247 -0.57 20.57 -16.93
C GLU A 247 -0.56 19.32 -16.04
N PHE A 248 -0.10 18.20 -16.59
CA PHE A 248 0.01 16.94 -15.87
C PHE A 248 1.48 16.56 -15.66
N MET A 249 1.82 16.24 -14.42
CA MET A 249 3.17 15.95 -13.99
C MET A 249 3.27 14.55 -13.39
N PHE A 250 4.21 13.75 -13.89
CA PHE A 250 4.57 12.50 -13.22
C PHE A 250 5.64 12.72 -12.15
N LEU A 251 5.48 12.04 -11.01
CA LEU A 251 6.43 11.97 -9.92
C LEU A 251 7.23 10.66 -10.06
N ILE A 252 8.54 10.76 -10.24
CA ILE A 252 9.46 9.65 -10.55
C ILE A 252 10.65 9.67 -9.60
N GLY A 253 11.26 8.53 -9.32
CA GLY A 253 12.53 8.44 -8.61
C GLY A 253 12.52 7.49 -7.42
N PRO A 254 13.70 7.21 -6.83
CA PRO A 254 13.89 6.21 -5.77
C PRO A 254 13.50 6.80 -4.40
N CYS A 255 12.22 7.08 -4.20
CA CYS A 255 11.69 7.58 -2.92
C CYS A 255 10.55 6.72 -2.38
N HIS A 256 10.28 6.84 -1.08
CA HIS A 256 9.22 6.13 -0.36
C HIS A 256 7.79 6.41 -0.88
N ASN A 257 7.62 7.34 -1.81
CA ASN A 257 6.33 7.73 -2.37
C ASN A 257 6.20 7.46 -3.87
N CYS A 258 7.27 7.12 -4.60
CA CYS A 258 7.23 6.99 -6.07
C CYS A 258 7.97 5.74 -6.58
N GLY A 259 8.57 4.97 -5.67
CA GLY A 259 9.44 3.84 -5.97
C GLY A 259 9.82 3.13 -4.70
N THR A 260 8.85 2.72 -3.89
CA THR A 260 9.11 2.28 -2.53
C THR A 260 9.98 1.03 -2.46
N ASN A 261 9.90 0.16 -3.46
CA ASN A 261 10.79 -0.99 -3.60
C ASN A 261 12.24 -0.62 -3.94
N LEU A 262 12.49 0.59 -4.43
CA LEU A 262 13.83 1.13 -4.69
C LEU A 262 14.31 2.09 -3.58
N CYS A 263 13.45 2.39 -2.62
CA CYS A 263 13.73 3.32 -1.54
C CYS A 263 14.88 2.77 -0.69
N GLN A 264 16.01 3.49 -0.64
CA GLN A 264 17.25 3.10 0.04
C GLN A 264 18.05 1.96 -0.61
N GLU A 265 17.62 1.51 -1.79
CA GLU A 265 18.30 0.46 -2.55
C GLU A 265 19.39 1.03 -3.47
N MET A 266 20.34 0.18 -3.84
CA MET A 266 21.23 0.48 -4.97
C MET A 266 20.53 0.07 -6.26
N TRP A 267 20.17 1.05 -7.07
CA TRP A 267 19.46 0.86 -8.33
C TRP A 267 19.80 1.96 -9.33
N GLY A 268 20.26 1.56 -10.52
CA GLY A 268 20.78 2.47 -11.55
C GLY A 268 20.47 1.98 -12.96
N ASP A 269 19.28 1.41 -13.18
CA ASP A 269 18.86 0.92 -14.49
C ASP A 269 18.45 2.08 -15.41
N TYR A 270 19.41 2.56 -16.19
CA TYR A 270 19.24 3.70 -17.08
C TYR A 270 18.20 3.47 -18.17
N ASP A 271 18.21 2.28 -18.80
CA ASP A 271 17.34 2.01 -19.95
C ASP A 271 15.89 1.85 -19.51
N PHE A 272 15.65 1.24 -18.34
CA PHE A 272 14.32 1.17 -17.75
C PHE A 272 13.69 2.56 -17.58
N VAL A 273 14.44 3.52 -17.04
CA VAL A 273 13.94 4.89 -16.81
C VAL A 273 13.64 5.60 -18.13
N GLN A 274 14.50 5.44 -19.13
CA GLN A 274 14.31 6.03 -20.47
C GLN A 274 13.05 5.49 -21.16
N GLU A 275 12.81 4.18 -21.07
CA GLU A 275 11.61 3.55 -21.63
C GLU A 275 10.34 4.01 -20.91
N MET A 276 10.39 4.08 -19.57
CA MET A 276 9.27 4.54 -18.77
C MET A 276 8.91 6.01 -19.02
N LEU A 277 9.90 6.89 -19.19
CA LEU A 277 9.67 8.30 -19.54
C LEU A 277 9.09 8.45 -20.95
N ARG A 278 9.50 7.60 -21.89
CA ARG A 278 8.89 7.53 -23.24
C ARG A 278 7.43 7.14 -23.19
N ASP A 279 7.10 6.12 -22.39
CA ASP A 279 5.70 5.71 -22.22
C ASP A 279 4.87 6.79 -21.48
N ALA A 280 5.46 7.48 -20.50
CA ALA A 280 4.84 8.62 -19.83
C ALA A 280 4.51 9.77 -20.79
N GLU A 281 5.45 10.17 -21.65
CA GLU A 281 5.25 11.19 -22.68
C GLU A 281 4.16 10.76 -23.67
N LYS A 282 4.20 9.51 -24.16
CA LYS A 282 3.19 8.92 -25.05
C LYS A 282 1.77 8.98 -24.46
N LYS A 283 1.64 8.84 -23.14
CA LYS A 283 0.36 8.91 -22.42
C LYS A 283 -0.10 10.33 -22.07
N GLY A 284 0.67 11.36 -22.44
CA GLY A 284 0.27 12.76 -22.32
C GLY A 284 0.81 13.47 -21.08
N ALA A 285 1.91 13.01 -20.49
CA ALA A 285 2.61 13.77 -19.46
C ALA A 285 3.22 15.05 -20.02
N ASP A 286 2.89 16.19 -19.42
CA ASP A 286 3.52 17.48 -19.76
C ASP A 286 4.81 17.72 -18.99
N SER A 287 4.93 17.14 -17.80
CA SER A 287 5.90 17.55 -16.78
C SER A 287 6.41 16.37 -15.96
N ILE A 288 7.56 16.57 -15.31
CA ILE A 288 8.17 15.58 -14.42
C ILE A 288 8.64 16.22 -13.11
N SER A 289 8.58 15.43 -12.04
CA SER A 289 9.15 15.77 -10.73
C SER A 289 10.01 14.60 -10.27
N PHE A 290 11.33 14.79 -10.27
CA PHE A 290 12.27 13.79 -9.79
C PHE A 290 12.37 13.82 -8.26
N HIS A 291 12.10 12.69 -7.63
CA HIS A 291 11.99 12.52 -6.19
C HIS A 291 13.05 11.56 -5.68
N THR A 292 13.79 12.01 -4.68
CA THR A 292 14.83 11.20 -4.05
C THR A 292 14.82 11.37 -2.54
N ILE A 293 15.24 10.32 -1.83
CA ILE A 293 15.53 10.40 -0.38
C ILE A 293 17.01 10.72 -0.12
N ALA A 294 17.88 10.45 -1.10
CA ALA A 294 19.30 10.72 -1.04
C ALA A 294 19.59 11.98 -1.87
N GLU A 295 20.33 12.92 -1.32
CA GLU A 295 20.71 14.11 -2.09
C GLU A 295 21.78 13.70 -3.12
N PHE A 296 21.41 13.66 -4.40
CA PHE A 296 22.31 13.19 -5.48
C PHE A 296 23.52 14.10 -5.68
N PHE A 297 23.42 15.37 -5.30
CA PHE A 297 24.51 16.35 -5.36
C PHE A 297 25.32 16.41 -4.06
N SER A 298 24.99 15.59 -3.06
CA SER A 298 25.75 15.51 -1.81
C SER A 298 27.24 15.17 -1.98
N PRO A 299 27.68 14.39 -2.99
CA PRO A 299 29.12 14.18 -3.22
C PRO A 299 29.86 15.43 -3.70
N ASP A 300 29.16 16.48 -4.13
CA ASP A 300 29.73 17.68 -4.74
C ASP A 300 29.84 18.85 -3.74
N VAL A 301 29.47 18.65 -2.47
CA VAL A 301 29.49 19.66 -1.40
C VAL A 301 30.37 19.22 -0.24
N GLU A 302 30.91 20.16 0.55
CA GLU A 302 31.58 19.82 1.80
C GLU A 302 30.54 19.33 2.84
N THR A 303 30.68 18.08 3.29
CA THR A 303 29.57 17.33 3.94
C THR A 303 29.75 17.04 5.42
N LYS A 304 30.82 17.54 6.07
CA LYS A 304 31.18 17.11 7.43
C LYS A 304 30.01 17.33 8.40
N GLY A 305 29.39 16.24 8.84
CA GLY A 305 28.25 16.25 9.78
C GLY A 305 26.85 16.44 9.16
N ILE A 306 26.72 16.61 7.84
CA ILE A 306 25.42 16.81 7.17
C ILE A 306 24.92 15.51 6.51
N PHE A 307 25.77 14.86 5.72
CA PHE A 307 25.40 13.63 4.99
C PHE A 307 26.16 12.43 5.57
N SER A 308 25.47 11.30 5.73
CA SER A 308 26.12 10.06 6.16
C SER A 308 26.88 9.40 5.01
N ASP A 309 27.92 8.64 5.34
CA ASP A 309 28.70 7.85 4.38
C ASP A 309 27.83 6.94 3.50
N ASP A 310 26.81 6.32 4.09
CA ASP A 310 25.86 5.44 3.41
C ASP A 310 24.98 6.22 2.42
N GLU A 311 24.67 7.48 2.70
CA GLU A 311 23.97 8.32 1.74
C GLU A 311 24.85 8.76 0.58
N LEU A 312 26.06 9.23 0.87
CA LEU A 312 27.03 9.61 -0.16
C LEU A 312 27.29 8.45 -1.12
N ALA A 313 27.40 7.23 -0.59
CA ALA A 313 27.55 6.02 -1.39
C ALA A 313 26.33 5.76 -2.29
N ARG A 314 25.10 5.86 -1.76
CA ARG A 314 23.88 5.72 -2.57
C ARG A 314 23.76 6.77 -3.67
N ALA A 315 24.05 8.03 -3.37
CA ALA A 315 24.03 9.11 -4.36
C ALA A 315 24.94 8.79 -5.55
N ARG A 316 26.16 8.29 -5.28
CA ARG A 316 27.13 7.89 -6.31
C ARG A 316 26.66 6.70 -7.13
N TYR A 317 26.16 5.63 -6.51
CA TYR A 317 25.78 4.41 -7.23
C TYR A 317 24.45 4.51 -7.98
N ASN A 318 23.53 5.36 -7.52
CA ASN A 318 22.21 5.54 -8.14
C ASN A 318 22.18 6.68 -9.17
N VAL A 319 23.30 7.36 -9.41
CA VAL A 319 23.37 8.54 -10.29
C VAL A 319 22.81 8.27 -11.69
N LEU A 320 22.91 7.03 -12.18
CA LEU A 320 22.39 6.66 -13.50
C LEU A 320 20.87 6.77 -13.62
N HIS A 321 20.12 6.64 -12.53
CA HIS A 321 18.68 6.90 -12.52
C HIS A 321 18.43 8.39 -12.78
N PHE A 322 19.09 9.26 -12.02
CA PHE A 322 19.00 10.71 -12.19
C PHE A 322 19.43 11.14 -13.60
N ASP A 323 20.58 10.66 -14.06
CA ASP A 323 21.12 10.91 -15.39
C ASP A 323 20.16 10.46 -16.50
N ALA A 324 19.48 9.32 -16.33
CA ALA A 324 18.50 8.86 -17.29
C ALA A 324 17.34 9.86 -17.44
N VAL A 325 16.89 10.48 -16.35
CA VAL A 325 15.87 11.54 -16.41
C VAL A 325 16.42 12.76 -17.13
N VAL A 326 17.60 13.24 -16.72
CA VAL A 326 18.27 14.41 -17.33
C VAL A 326 18.46 14.22 -18.82
N ASP A 327 19.12 13.14 -19.22
CA ASP A 327 19.40 12.88 -20.63
C ASP A 327 18.11 12.80 -21.44
N TYR A 328 17.04 12.17 -20.91
CA TYR A 328 15.78 12.05 -21.61
C TYR A 328 15.20 13.41 -22.00
N PHE A 329 15.09 14.36 -21.06
CA PHE A 329 14.53 15.68 -21.40
C PHE A 329 15.49 16.59 -22.17
N HIS A 330 16.78 16.26 -22.20
CA HIS A 330 17.73 16.85 -23.15
C HIS A 330 17.70 16.15 -24.53
N GLY A 331 16.85 15.14 -24.72
CA GLY A 331 16.78 14.38 -25.98
C GLY A 331 18.01 13.51 -26.25
N ARG A 332 18.76 13.16 -25.20
CA ARG A 332 20.00 12.36 -25.24
C ARG A 332 19.75 10.95 -24.70
N ARG A 333 20.59 10.01 -25.15
CA ARG A 333 20.67 8.65 -24.58
C ARG A 333 22.15 8.26 -24.52
N LYS A 334 22.71 8.13 -23.32
CA LYS A 334 24.11 7.74 -23.13
C LYS A 334 24.34 6.30 -23.62
N THR A 335 25.46 6.11 -24.32
CA THR A 335 26.04 4.81 -24.61
C THR A 335 26.51 4.10 -23.34
N ARG A 336 26.74 2.79 -23.41
CA ARG A 336 27.28 2.03 -22.29
C ARG A 336 28.62 2.58 -21.79
N ARG A 337 29.48 3.04 -22.70
CA ARG A 337 30.80 3.62 -22.36
C ARG A 337 30.65 4.92 -21.58
N GLU A 338 29.75 5.81 -21.99
CA GLU A 338 29.50 7.08 -21.28
C GLU A 338 28.90 6.85 -19.89
N ARG A 339 27.99 5.87 -19.74
CA ARG A 339 27.46 5.50 -18.43
C ARG A 339 28.55 4.96 -17.49
N ALA A 340 29.45 4.14 -18.02
CA ALA A 340 30.60 3.64 -17.26
C ALA A 340 31.57 4.77 -16.88
N ALA A 341 31.77 5.76 -17.76
CA ALA A 341 32.60 6.93 -17.48
C ALA A 341 31.99 7.80 -16.37
N CYS A 342 30.68 8.06 -16.41
CA CYS A 342 29.96 8.78 -15.36
C CYS A 342 30.13 8.11 -13.99
N LEU A 343 29.93 6.79 -13.92
CA LEU A 343 30.15 6.05 -12.67
C LEU A 343 31.61 6.06 -12.23
N ALA A 344 32.55 5.99 -13.17
CA ALA A 344 33.99 6.06 -12.88
C ALA A 344 34.36 7.39 -12.22
N GLU A 345 33.92 8.50 -12.82
CA GLU A 345 34.11 9.85 -12.31
C GLU A 345 33.49 10.03 -10.93
N ARG A 346 32.20 9.69 -10.76
CA ARG A 346 31.47 9.84 -9.50
C ARG A 346 32.02 9.02 -8.34
N THR A 347 32.77 7.96 -8.63
CA THR A 347 33.38 7.09 -7.60
C THR A 347 34.89 7.26 -7.49
N GLY A 348 35.51 8.12 -8.30
CA GLY A 348 36.95 8.36 -8.29
C GLY A 348 37.77 7.15 -8.71
N VAL A 349 37.32 6.40 -9.73
CA VAL A 349 38.02 5.21 -10.26
C VAL A 349 38.27 5.35 -11.76
N GLY A 350 39.20 4.56 -12.32
CA GLY A 350 39.44 4.53 -13.77
C GLY A 350 38.29 3.92 -14.57
N LEU A 351 38.18 4.25 -15.86
CA LEU A 351 37.09 3.78 -16.76
C LEU A 351 36.93 2.26 -16.77
N LYS A 352 38.03 1.49 -16.69
CA LYS A 352 37.98 0.02 -16.62
C LYS A 352 37.23 -0.46 -15.38
N ALA A 353 37.48 0.14 -14.22
CA ALA A 353 36.72 -0.13 -13.01
C ALA A 353 35.27 0.35 -13.15
N GLY A 354 35.03 1.54 -13.75
CA GLY A 354 33.70 2.06 -14.04
C GLY A 354 32.83 1.11 -14.88
N ARG A 355 33.41 0.38 -15.85
CA ARG A 355 32.70 -0.65 -16.62
C ARG A 355 32.21 -1.80 -15.74
N HIS A 356 33.08 -2.32 -14.86
CA HIS A 356 32.70 -3.38 -13.92
C HIS A 356 31.71 -2.90 -12.86
N LEU A 357 31.82 -1.65 -12.43
CA LEU A 357 30.83 -1.02 -11.56
C LEU A 357 29.46 -0.93 -12.25
N LEU A 358 29.41 -0.50 -13.51
CA LEU A 358 28.18 -0.49 -14.32
C LEU A 358 27.58 -1.90 -14.45
N ASP A 359 28.39 -2.92 -14.73
CA ASP A 359 27.96 -4.32 -14.80
C ASP A 359 27.31 -4.76 -13.47
N ALA A 360 27.96 -4.45 -12.35
CA ALA A 360 27.48 -4.81 -11.01
C ALA A 360 26.17 -4.10 -10.66
N VAL A 361 26.08 -2.79 -10.89
CA VAL A 361 24.87 -1.99 -10.64
C VAL A 361 23.71 -2.48 -11.52
N THR A 362 23.95 -2.73 -12.81
CA THR A 362 22.90 -3.18 -13.74
C THR A 362 22.36 -4.55 -13.33
N ALA A 363 23.23 -5.54 -13.12
CA ALA A 363 22.81 -6.89 -12.73
C ALA A 363 22.12 -6.90 -11.35
N SER A 364 22.62 -6.10 -10.41
CA SER A 364 22.03 -5.95 -9.07
C SER A 364 20.66 -5.25 -9.09
N SER A 365 20.45 -4.30 -10.00
CA SER A 365 19.18 -3.56 -10.17
C SER A 365 18.06 -4.48 -10.66
N GLN A 366 18.40 -5.41 -11.55
CA GLN A 366 17.45 -6.39 -12.12
C GLN A 366 16.86 -7.32 -11.06
N LEU A 367 17.59 -7.62 -9.98
CA LEU A 367 17.07 -8.49 -8.91
C LEU A 367 15.82 -7.92 -8.23
N ILE A 368 15.77 -6.60 -8.05
CA ILE A 368 14.60 -5.93 -7.46
C ILE A 368 13.44 -5.92 -8.48
N LEU A 369 13.71 -5.64 -9.76
CA LEU A 369 12.67 -5.60 -10.79
C LEU A 369 12.02 -6.98 -11.02
N LEU A 370 12.84 -8.01 -11.23
CA LEU A 370 12.37 -9.39 -11.45
C LEU A 370 11.51 -9.90 -10.29
N THR A 371 11.86 -9.51 -9.07
CA THR A 371 11.08 -9.81 -7.87
C THR A 371 9.67 -9.25 -7.96
N HIS A 372 9.52 -7.97 -8.27
CA HIS A 372 8.21 -7.32 -8.35
C HIS A 372 7.45 -7.63 -9.64
N GLN A 373 8.11 -8.19 -10.66
CA GLN A 373 7.43 -8.78 -11.82
C GLN A 373 6.69 -10.07 -11.45
N GLN A 374 7.27 -10.95 -10.64
CA GLN A 374 6.61 -12.19 -10.20
C GLN A 374 5.66 -11.97 -9.02
N PHE A 375 6.02 -11.07 -8.09
CA PHE A 375 5.30 -10.82 -6.85
C PHE A 375 4.86 -9.35 -6.74
N CYS A 376 4.01 -8.93 -7.66
CA CYS A 376 3.38 -7.62 -7.63
C CYS A 376 2.26 -7.56 -6.57
N SER A 377 2.18 -6.44 -5.84
CA SER A 377 1.02 -6.11 -4.99
C SER A 377 0.05 -5.24 -5.79
N GLY A 378 -1.25 -5.56 -5.77
CA GLY A 378 -2.25 -4.84 -6.58
C GLY A 378 -2.59 -3.43 -6.06
N SER A 379 -2.10 -3.07 -4.87
CA SER A 379 -2.15 -1.71 -4.33
C SER A 379 -1.19 -1.54 -3.15
N ALA A 380 -0.96 -0.29 -2.72
CA ALA A 380 -0.28 -0.02 -1.45
C ALA A 380 -1.02 -0.65 -0.25
N LEU A 381 -2.36 -0.74 -0.27
CA LEU A 381 -3.12 -1.42 0.79
C LEU A 381 -2.83 -2.93 0.80
N ASP A 382 -2.75 -3.53 -0.40
CA ASP A 382 -2.30 -4.91 -0.62
C ASP A 382 -0.80 -5.07 -0.36
N GLY A 383 -0.04 -4.00 -0.11
CA GLY A 383 1.40 -4.00 0.14
C GLY A 383 1.78 -3.77 1.60
N TYR A 384 1.08 -2.87 2.30
CA TYR A 384 1.45 -2.42 3.64
C TYR A 384 0.51 -2.89 4.75
N LEU A 385 -0.76 -3.19 4.42
CA LEU A 385 -1.80 -3.31 5.45
C LEU A 385 -2.21 -4.74 5.78
N ASN A 386 -1.91 -5.74 4.94
CA ASN A 386 -2.31 -7.12 5.26
C ASN A 386 -1.29 -7.75 6.24
N PRO A 387 -1.65 -7.97 7.51
CA PRO A 387 -0.82 -8.63 8.50
C PRO A 387 -0.75 -10.13 8.27
N GLY A 388 0.23 -10.79 8.89
CA GLY A 388 0.45 -12.22 8.67
C GLY A 388 1.16 -12.52 7.35
N ARG A 389 1.97 -11.58 6.86
CA ARG A 389 2.89 -11.83 5.74
C ARG A 389 4.22 -12.31 6.26
N PHE A 390 4.47 -13.59 6.04
CA PHE A 390 5.73 -14.23 6.37
C PHE A 390 6.42 -14.86 5.15
N SER A 391 5.72 -15.01 4.02
CA SER A 391 6.27 -15.53 2.75
C SER A 391 5.37 -15.16 1.55
N HIS A 392 5.92 -15.11 0.33
CA HIS A 392 5.10 -14.94 -0.89
C HIS A 392 4.29 -16.19 -1.24
N ILE A 393 4.72 -17.35 -0.78
CA ILE A 393 4.07 -18.62 -1.11
C ILE A 393 2.98 -19.01 -0.10
N GLN A 394 2.72 -18.15 0.90
CA GLN A 394 1.70 -18.42 1.89
C GLN A 394 0.29 -18.51 1.26
N ASP A 395 0.08 -17.79 0.16
CA ASP A 395 -1.18 -17.72 -0.55
C ASP A 395 -0.92 -17.79 -2.07
N PRO A 396 -1.49 -18.78 -2.78
CA PRO A 396 -1.23 -19.00 -4.21
C PRO A 396 -1.58 -17.84 -5.13
N PHE A 397 -2.54 -17.00 -4.72
CA PHE A 397 -3.09 -15.95 -5.57
C PHE A 397 -2.82 -14.55 -5.03
N TYR A 398 -2.40 -14.41 -3.77
CA TYR A 398 -2.24 -13.10 -3.15
C TYR A 398 -1.29 -12.17 -3.93
N TYR A 399 -0.15 -12.68 -4.39
CA TYR A 399 0.79 -11.91 -5.19
C TYR A 399 0.55 -12.14 -6.68
N TYR A 400 0.34 -11.04 -7.39
CA TYR A 400 0.09 -11.05 -8.82
C TYR A 400 1.40 -11.15 -9.59
N PRO A 401 1.49 -11.93 -10.68
CA PRO A 401 2.43 -11.59 -11.73
C PRO A 401 2.03 -10.23 -12.34
N ALA A 402 2.99 -9.45 -12.84
CA ALA A 402 2.70 -8.11 -13.37
C ALA A 402 1.70 -8.11 -14.55
N THR A 403 1.52 -9.24 -15.25
CA THR A 403 0.49 -9.42 -16.29
C THR A 403 -0.94 -9.26 -15.79
N GLU A 404 -1.21 -9.48 -14.50
CA GLU A 404 -2.55 -9.26 -13.91
C GLU A 404 -2.87 -7.76 -13.73
N LEU A 405 -1.89 -6.89 -13.93
CA LEU A 405 -2.13 -5.46 -14.09
C LEU A 405 -2.60 -5.11 -15.50
N ASN A 406 -2.61 -6.06 -16.43
CA ASN A 406 -3.27 -5.87 -17.70
C ASN A 406 -4.78 -5.78 -17.50
N HIS A 407 -5.43 -5.00 -18.37
CA HIS A 407 -6.88 -4.97 -18.47
C HIS A 407 -7.63 -4.71 -17.14
N GLN A 408 -7.02 -3.91 -16.25
CA GLN A 408 -7.62 -3.63 -14.95
C GLN A 408 -8.99 -2.93 -15.03
N ALA A 409 -9.34 -2.32 -16.16
CA ALA A 409 -10.64 -1.70 -16.34
C ALA A 409 -11.73 -2.72 -16.69
N THR A 410 -11.40 -3.79 -17.42
CA THR A 410 -12.38 -4.77 -17.94
C THR A 410 -12.32 -6.16 -17.31
N LYS A 411 -11.11 -6.69 -17.02
CA LYS A 411 -10.90 -8.07 -16.52
C LYS A 411 -11.00 -8.18 -15.00
N LEU A 412 -10.73 -7.11 -14.25
CA LEU A 412 -10.88 -7.17 -12.79
C LEU A 412 -12.36 -7.21 -12.40
N MET A 413 -12.78 -8.37 -11.89
CA MET A 413 -14.14 -8.59 -11.38
C MET A 413 -14.43 -7.88 -10.04
N TRP A 414 -13.45 -7.20 -9.45
CA TRP A 414 -13.57 -6.41 -8.21
C TRP A 414 -13.23 -4.95 -8.48
N GLN A 415 -13.80 -4.03 -7.69
CA GLN A 415 -13.53 -2.60 -7.81
C GLN A 415 -12.66 -2.14 -6.64
N LEU A 416 -11.66 -1.31 -6.92
CA LEU A 416 -11.06 -0.41 -5.93
C LEU A 416 -12.20 0.38 -5.27
N VAL A 417 -12.29 0.30 -3.94
CA VAL A 417 -13.38 0.86 -3.11
C VAL A 417 -13.65 2.33 -3.48
N ARG A 418 -14.86 2.66 -3.95
CA ARG A 418 -15.21 4.03 -4.39
C ARG A 418 -15.07 5.10 -3.29
N SER A 419 -15.30 4.76 -2.02
CA SER A 419 -15.22 5.70 -0.90
C SER A 419 -13.81 5.87 -0.32
N ASP A 420 -12.93 4.88 -0.54
CA ASP A 420 -11.65 4.75 0.19
C ASP A 420 -10.44 4.46 -0.71
N SER A 421 -10.62 4.40 -2.04
CA SER A 421 -9.48 4.28 -2.95
C SER A 421 -8.74 5.60 -3.07
N SER A 422 -7.43 5.59 -2.81
CA SER A 422 -6.53 6.72 -3.03
C SER A 422 -6.35 7.09 -4.52
N TRP A 423 -7.11 6.45 -5.42
CA TRP A 423 -6.91 6.47 -6.87
C TRP A 423 -8.22 6.56 -7.63
N LEU A 424 -8.18 7.26 -8.78
CA LEU A 424 -9.22 7.25 -9.80
C LEU A 424 -9.40 5.85 -10.42
N LYS A 425 -10.64 5.46 -10.71
CA LYS A 425 -10.95 4.21 -11.42
C LYS A 425 -10.49 4.30 -12.89
N LYS A 426 -9.73 3.30 -13.35
CA LYS A 426 -9.39 3.13 -14.78
C LYS A 426 -10.65 2.77 -15.57
N ARG A 427 -10.89 3.42 -16.71
CA ARG A 427 -11.98 3.07 -17.64
C ARG A 427 -11.46 2.44 -18.94
N MET A 428 -10.18 2.59 -19.20
CA MET A 428 -9.49 1.96 -20.33
C MET A 428 -8.53 0.89 -19.84
N ASP A 429 -8.42 -0.18 -20.62
CA ASP A 429 -7.41 -1.19 -20.39
C ASP A 429 -6.02 -0.67 -20.74
N THR A 430 -5.04 -1.19 -20.04
CA THR A 430 -3.62 -0.96 -20.33
C THR A 430 -2.94 -2.29 -20.32
N THR A 431 -2.12 -2.52 -21.34
CA THR A 431 -1.25 -3.69 -21.41
C THR A 431 0.10 -3.26 -20.85
N VAL A 432 0.42 -3.68 -19.64
CA VAL A 432 1.74 -3.43 -19.02
C VAL A 432 2.79 -4.42 -19.52
N ALA A 433 2.37 -5.62 -19.93
CA ALA A 433 3.17 -6.65 -20.59
C ALA A 433 2.25 -7.53 -21.46
N PRO A 434 2.75 -8.32 -22.43
CA PRO A 434 1.94 -9.33 -23.12
C PRO A 434 1.23 -10.27 -22.12
N ASP A 435 -0.02 -10.67 -22.40
CA ASP A 435 -0.83 -11.53 -21.51
C ASP A 435 -0.17 -12.88 -21.20
N ASP A 436 0.67 -13.38 -22.10
CA ASP A 436 1.43 -14.64 -21.97
C ASP A 436 2.86 -14.44 -21.43
N MET A 437 3.20 -13.25 -20.92
CA MET A 437 4.57 -12.96 -20.46
C MET A 437 4.87 -13.60 -19.10
N LEU A 438 3.98 -13.42 -18.13
CA LEU A 438 4.15 -13.86 -16.74
C LEU A 438 2.89 -14.60 -16.30
N GLN A 439 3.02 -15.48 -15.30
CA GLN A 439 1.88 -16.21 -14.75
C GLN A 439 2.08 -16.52 -13.27
N TYR A 440 1.00 -16.92 -12.60
CA TYR A 440 1.06 -17.37 -11.21
C TYR A 440 1.89 -18.65 -11.06
N LEU A 441 2.46 -18.82 -9.87
CA LEU A 441 3.21 -20.02 -9.52
C LEU A 441 2.36 -21.29 -9.56
N ILE A 442 1.10 -21.21 -9.11
CA ILE A 442 0.17 -22.34 -9.13
C ILE A 442 -0.30 -22.66 -10.55
N ASP A 443 -0.50 -21.66 -11.40
CA ASP A 443 -0.86 -21.86 -12.81
C ASP A 443 0.29 -22.54 -13.58
N TYR A 444 1.55 -22.31 -13.20
CA TYR A 444 2.71 -23.00 -13.79
C TYR A 444 2.79 -24.50 -13.50
N VAL A 445 2.29 -24.93 -12.33
CA VAL A 445 2.31 -26.35 -11.96
C VAL A 445 1.03 -27.07 -12.33
N ASP A 446 0.01 -26.35 -12.81
CA ASP A 446 -1.23 -26.90 -13.32
C ASP A 446 -1.00 -27.45 -14.75
N PRO A 447 -1.12 -28.77 -14.97
CA PRO A 447 -0.90 -29.37 -16.28
C PRO A 447 -1.94 -28.95 -17.33
N SER A 448 -3.06 -28.33 -16.94
CA SER A 448 -4.09 -27.84 -17.85
C SER A 448 -3.81 -26.42 -18.38
N LYS A 449 -2.80 -25.73 -17.86
CA LYS A 449 -2.47 -24.35 -18.23
C LYS A 449 -1.24 -24.31 -19.14
N PRO A 450 -1.25 -23.48 -20.20
CA PRO A 450 -0.06 -23.26 -21.00
C PRO A 450 1.01 -22.51 -20.19
N GLY A 451 2.27 -22.74 -20.53
CA GLY A 451 3.39 -22.02 -19.92
C GLY A 451 3.61 -20.64 -20.56
N ALA A 452 3.84 -19.63 -19.72
CA ALA A 452 4.18 -18.27 -20.11
C ALA A 452 5.62 -18.18 -20.69
N ARG A 453 5.87 -17.12 -21.46
CA ARG A 453 7.19 -16.83 -22.05
C ARG A 453 8.26 -16.70 -20.98
N GLN A 454 7.98 -15.97 -19.89
CA GLN A 454 8.78 -15.88 -18.69
C GLN A 454 8.08 -16.57 -17.51
N ASP A 455 7.89 -17.88 -17.65
CA ASP A 455 7.37 -18.71 -16.58
C ASP A 455 8.22 -18.61 -15.27
N PRO A 456 7.66 -19.01 -14.12
CA PRO A 456 8.37 -18.90 -12.85
C PRO A 456 9.73 -19.60 -12.79
N LYS A 457 9.92 -20.72 -13.49
CA LYS A 457 11.22 -21.42 -13.50
C LYS A 457 12.27 -20.60 -14.24
N LYS A 458 11.90 -19.97 -15.36
CA LYS A 458 12.76 -19.01 -16.08
C LYS A 458 13.06 -17.79 -15.22
N MET A 459 12.07 -17.26 -14.49
CA MET A 459 12.26 -16.15 -13.56
C MET A 459 13.29 -16.49 -12.47
N ALA A 460 13.18 -17.67 -11.85
CA ALA A 460 14.18 -18.18 -10.91
C ALA A 460 15.58 -18.32 -11.55
N GLY A 461 15.65 -18.74 -12.82
CA GLY A 461 16.88 -18.78 -13.60
C GLY A 461 17.50 -17.39 -13.83
N LEU A 462 16.69 -16.39 -14.17
CA LEU A 462 17.12 -15.01 -14.35
C LEU A 462 17.64 -14.40 -13.04
N LEU A 463 16.99 -14.68 -11.91
CA LEU A 463 17.48 -14.28 -10.59
C LEU A 463 18.85 -14.90 -10.31
N LYS A 464 19.02 -16.22 -10.50
CA LYS A 464 20.32 -16.90 -10.34
C LYS A 464 21.40 -16.28 -11.22
N LYS A 465 21.08 -16.03 -12.50
CA LYS A 465 22.00 -15.43 -13.47
C LYS A 465 22.46 -14.05 -13.02
N ASN A 466 21.53 -13.18 -12.60
CA ASN A 466 21.85 -11.82 -12.16
C ASN A 466 22.60 -11.79 -10.82
N ILE A 467 22.31 -12.71 -9.89
CA ILE A 467 23.12 -12.89 -8.67
C ILE A 467 24.56 -13.20 -9.05
N GLY A 468 24.78 -14.21 -9.91
CA GLY A 468 26.12 -14.59 -10.38
C GLY A 468 26.83 -13.43 -11.09
N ALA A 469 26.16 -12.78 -12.04
CA ALA A 469 26.71 -11.66 -12.80
C ALA A 469 27.12 -10.49 -11.88
N SER A 470 26.30 -10.16 -10.87
CA SER A 470 26.61 -9.10 -9.92
C SER A 470 27.86 -9.39 -9.09
N PHE A 471 28.05 -10.63 -8.63
CA PHE A 471 29.24 -11.04 -7.89
C PHE A 471 30.49 -11.15 -8.77
N THR A 472 30.37 -11.66 -9.99
CA THR A 472 31.48 -11.68 -10.96
C THR A 472 31.94 -10.25 -11.28
N ALA A 473 31.00 -9.33 -11.51
CA ALA A 473 31.30 -7.92 -11.76
C ALA A 473 31.96 -7.26 -10.53
N LEU A 474 31.46 -7.53 -9.32
CA LEU A 474 32.06 -7.06 -8.07
C LEU A 474 33.49 -7.57 -7.88
N ALA A 475 33.77 -8.85 -8.19
CA ALA A 475 35.11 -9.41 -8.11
C ALA A 475 36.08 -8.75 -9.10
N ARG A 476 35.63 -8.52 -10.33
CA ARG A 476 36.41 -7.79 -11.35
C ARG A 476 36.65 -6.33 -10.95
N PHE A 477 35.62 -5.66 -10.40
CA PHE A 477 35.75 -4.32 -9.85
C PHE A 477 36.79 -4.28 -8.73
N ARG A 478 36.74 -5.22 -7.77
CA ARG A 478 37.70 -5.33 -6.67
C ARG A 478 39.14 -5.52 -7.15
N LYS A 479 39.35 -6.30 -8.21
CA LYS A 479 40.69 -6.50 -8.80
C LYS A 479 41.28 -5.21 -9.38
N VAL A 480 40.46 -4.29 -9.87
CA VAL A 480 40.91 -3.06 -10.55
C VAL A 480 40.88 -1.83 -9.65
N ALA A 481 39.88 -1.68 -8.78
CA ALA A 481 39.68 -0.52 -7.91
C ALA A 481 40.22 -0.69 -6.48
N GLY A 482 40.65 -1.91 -6.13
CA GLY A 482 41.14 -2.25 -4.79
C GLY A 482 40.04 -2.57 -3.78
N LYS A 483 40.47 -3.10 -2.62
CA LYS A 483 39.59 -3.65 -1.58
C LYS A 483 38.66 -2.59 -0.97
N ARG A 484 39.19 -1.42 -0.61
CA ARG A 484 38.45 -0.35 0.09
C ARG A 484 37.22 0.13 -0.68
N GLN A 485 37.36 0.39 -1.98
CA GLN A 485 36.25 0.80 -2.84
C GLN A 485 35.24 -0.34 -3.05
N ALA A 486 35.73 -1.56 -3.23
CA ALA A 486 34.88 -2.72 -3.45
C ALA A 486 34.06 -3.13 -2.22
N ASP A 487 34.56 -2.97 -1.00
CA ASP A 487 33.84 -3.39 0.21
C ASP A 487 32.54 -2.58 0.43
N ARG A 488 32.51 -1.30 0.02
CA ARG A 488 31.29 -0.48 0.02
C ARG A 488 30.26 -1.01 -0.99
N LEU A 489 30.67 -1.20 -2.25
CA LEU A 489 29.81 -1.77 -3.29
C LEU A 489 29.30 -3.17 -2.91
N ALA A 490 30.17 -4.00 -2.32
CA ALA A 490 29.86 -5.35 -1.89
C ALA A 490 28.69 -5.39 -0.90
N THR A 491 28.52 -4.37 -0.07
CA THR A 491 27.41 -4.27 0.87
C THR A 491 26.08 -4.21 0.13
N TYR A 492 25.96 -3.38 -0.90
CA TYR A 492 24.74 -3.23 -1.68
C TYR A 492 24.48 -4.41 -2.61
N VAL A 493 25.52 -4.93 -3.29
CA VAL A 493 25.39 -6.14 -4.13
C VAL A 493 24.91 -7.33 -3.30
N ARG A 494 25.46 -7.54 -2.10
CA ARG A 494 25.03 -8.63 -1.20
C ARG A 494 23.60 -8.45 -0.70
N ARG A 495 23.15 -7.20 -0.50
CA ARG A 495 21.79 -6.85 -0.08
C ARG A 495 20.78 -7.24 -1.16
N ASN A 496 20.93 -6.74 -2.39
CA ASN A 496 20.06 -7.11 -3.51
C ASN A 496 20.16 -8.61 -3.85
N ALA A 497 21.37 -9.20 -3.77
CA ALA A 497 21.55 -10.65 -3.99
C ALA A 497 20.82 -11.49 -2.93
N ALA A 498 20.73 -11.04 -1.68
CA ALA A 498 19.95 -11.72 -0.66
C ALA A 498 18.45 -11.66 -0.96
N VAL A 499 17.95 -10.53 -1.45
CA VAL A 499 16.57 -10.39 -1.95
C VAL A 499 16.32 -11.34 -3.12
N GLY A 500 17.19 -11.32 -4.13
CA GLY A 500 17.07 -12.18 -5.30
C GLY A 500 17.14 -13.67 -4.95
N GLU A 501 18.04 -14.08 -4.04
CA GLU A 501 18.15 -15.48 -3.61
C GLU A 501 16.93 -15.91 -2.80
N PHE A 502 16.42 -15.05 -1.91
CA PHE A 502 15.20 -15.31 -1.18
C PHE A 502 14.03 -15.61 -2.13
N VAL A 503 13.77 -14.70 -3.07
CA VAL A 503 12.69 -14.80 -4.06
C VAL A 503 12.87 -16.02 -4.95
N ARG A 504 14.10 -16.27 -5.40
CA ARG A 504 14.43 -17.45 -6.21
C ARG A 504 14.07 -18.74 -5.49
N ARG A 505 14.43 -18.86 -4.20
CA ARG A 505 14.13 -20.05 -3.40
C ARG A 505 12.65 -20.18 -3.10
N GLU A 506 11.93 -19.08 -2.87
CA GLU A 506 10.47 -19.11 -2.74
C GLU A 506 9.79 -19.63 -4.01
N ILE A 507 10.19 -19.14 -5.18
CA ILE A 507 9.66 -19.61 -6.47
C ILE A 507 9.89 -21.12 -6.62
N LEU A 508 11.11 -21.60 -6.36
CA LEU A 508 11.43 -23.03 -6.47
C LEU A 508 10.66 -23.88 -5.45
N ALA A 509 10.54 -23.41 -4.20
CA ALA A 509 9.73 -24.06 -3.19
C ALA A 509 8.26 -24.13 -3.61
N ALA A 510 7.68 -23.04 -4.12
CA ALA A 510 6.31 -23.01 -4.60
C ALA A 510 6.06 -23.96 -5.78
N ILE A 511 6.98 -24.03 -6.75
CA ILE A 511 6.89 -24.98 -7.87
C ILE A 511 6.77 -26.43 -7.35
N GLN A 512 7.49 -26.76 -6.28
CA GLN A 512 7.36 -28.08 -5.68
C GLN A 512 6.05 -28.22 -4.93
N LEU A 513 5.76 -27.29 -4.03
CA LEU A 513 4.71 -27.43 -3.04
C LEU A 513 3.30 -27.19 -3.61
N TYR A 514 3.11 -26.21 -4.49
CA TYR A 514 1.86 -26.09 -5.23
C TYR A 514 1.65 -27.25 -6.20
N GLY A 515 2.73 -27.88 -6.66
CA GLY A 515 2.66 -29.10 -7.47
C GLY A 515 1.99 -30.28 -6.74
N ILE A 516 1.88 -30.23 -5.40
CA ILE A 516 1.17 -31.24 -4.61
C ILE A 516 -0.33 -31.26 -4.94
N TYR A 517 -0.95 -30.10 -5.25
CA TYR A 517 -2.37 -30.03 -5.66
C TYR A 517 -2.70 -30.85 -6.90
N PHE A 518 -1.69 -31.15 -7.73
CA PHE A 518 -1.85 -31.83 -9.01
C PHE A 518 -1.20 -33.23 -9.02
N ALA A 519 -0.64 -33.66 -7.88
CA ALA A 519 0.03 -34.95 -7.77
C ALA A 519 -0.99 -36.10 -7.82
N ARG A 520 -0.79 -37.05 -8.73
CA ARG A 520 -1.68 -38.22 -8.90
C ARG A 520 -1.27 -39.43 -8.05
N THR A 521 -0.05 -39.44 -7.51
CA THR A 521 0.51 -40.59 -6.80
C THR A 521 1.17 -40.19 -5.49
N LYS A 522 1.20 -41.12 -4.53
CA LYS A 522 1.92 -40.99 -3.26
C LYS A 522 3.38 -40.60 -3.47
N ARG A 523 4.06 -41.27 -4.41
CA ARG A 523 5.47 -41.01 -4.76
C ARG A 523 5.68 -39.56 -5.22
N ALA A 524 4.78 -39.03 -6.05
CA ALA A 524 4.86 -37.65 -6.49
C ALA A 524 4.68 -36.67 -5.32
N VAL A 525 3.70 -36.89 -4.42
CA VAL A 525 3.50 -36.06 -3.23
C VAL A 525 4.75 -36.04 -2.35
N ILE A 526 5.33 -37.21 -2.05
CA ILE A 526 6.55 -37.33 -1.23
C ILE A 526 7.72 -36.59 -1.88
N SER A 527 7.94 -36.80 -3.18
CA SER A 527 9.03 -36.16 -3.91
C SER A 527 8.89 -34.62 -3.88
N ARG A 528 7.69 -34.10 -4.13
CA ARG A 528 7.39 -32.66 -4.07
C ARG A 528 7.60 -32.10 -2.66
N LEU A 529 7.15 -32.79 -1.62
CA LEU A 529 7.36 -32.38 -0.22
C LEU A 529 8.85 -32.32 0.15
N ARG A 530 9.61 -33.36 -0.19
CA ARG A 530 11.06 -33.42 0.08
C ARG A 530 11.80 -32.31 -0.66
N ASN A 531 11.54 -32.13 -1.95
CA ASN A 531 12.16 -31.07 -2.74
C ASN A 531 11.77 -29.67 -2.25
N GLY A 532 10.50 -29.46 -1.90
CA GLY A 532 10.03 -28.19 -1.32
C GLY A 532 10.68 -27.89 0.03
N LEU A 533 10.87 -28.91 0.88
CA LEU A 533 11.60 -28.79 2.15
C LEU A 533 13.07 -28.38 1.94
N VAL A 534 13.76 -29.00 0.97
CA VAL A 534 15.14 -28.63 0.60
C VAL A 534 15.23 -27.15 0.23
N GLU A 535 14.31 -26.66 -0.61
CA GLU A 535 14.30 -25.24 -1.01
C GLU A 535 13.99 -24.30 0.16
N TYR A 536 13.07 -24.67 1.06
CA TYR A 536 12.77 -23.90 2.26
C TYR A 536 13.93 -23.87 3.27
N GLU A 537 14.64 -24.97 3.43
CA GLU A 537 15.82 -25.04 4.30
C GLU A 537 16.95 -24.17 3.74
N ALA A 538 17.15 -24.19 2.43
CA ALA A 538 18.09 -23.30 1.75
C ALA A 538 17.67 -21.82 1.90
N LEU A 539 16.39 -21.51 1.76
CA LEU A 539 15.83 -20.18 2.00
C LEU A 539 16.06 -19.70 3.44
N ARG A 540 15.81 -20.57 4.42
CA ARG A 540 16.07 -20.29 5.84
C ARG A 540 17.55 -19.97 6.06
N ALA A 541 18.45 -20.75 5.45
CA ALA A 541 19.89 -20.53 5.55
C ALA A 541 20.33 -19.19 4.92
N ALA A 542 19.75 -18.82 3.78
CA ALA A 542 20.06 -17.57 3.08
C ALA A 542 19.74 -16.31 3.91
N VAL A 543 18.65 -16.33 4.70
CA VAL A 543 18.15 -15.15 5.43
C VAL A 543 18.65 -15.08 6.89
N ARG A 544 18.99 -16.21 7.53
CA ARG A 544 19.51 -16.23 8.92
C ARG A 544 20.90 -15.58 9.09
N MET A 545 21.57 -15.20 8.00
CA MET A 545 22.85 -14.50 8.06
C MET A 545 22.69 -13.01 8.45
N LYS A 546 22.73 -12.71 9.76
CA LYS A 546 22.74 -11.38 10.40
C LYS A 546 21.37 -10.65 10.44
N PRO A 547 20.94 -10.10 11.61
CA PRO A 547 19.66 -9.37 11.76
C PRO A 547 19.44 -8.24 10.76
N GLN A 548 20.51 -7.54 10.38
CA GLN A 548 20.46 -6.47 9.40
C GLN A 548 20.04 -6.94 7.99
N LYS A 549 20.42 -8.15 7.57
CA LYS A 549 19.99 -8.70 6.27
C LYS A 549 18.51 -9.08 6.29
N SER A 550 18.04 -9.70 7.38
CA SER A 550 16.62 -9.99 7.56
C SER A 550 15.75 -8.73 7.58
N ALA A 551 16.19 -7.66 8.24
CA ALA A 551 15.49 -6.38 8.22
C ALA A 551 15.45 -5.76 6.80
N HIS A 552 16.52 -5.92 6.03
CA HIS A 552 16.59 -5.45 4.65
C HIS A 552 15.67 -6.24 3.72
N VAL A 553 15.74 -7.57 3.72
CA VAL A 553 14.84 -8.43 2.93
C VAL A 553 13.39 -8.13 3.26
N ARG A 554 13.03 -8.04 4.55
CA ARG A 554 11.66 -7.68 4.95
C ARG A 554 11.21 -6.33 4.39
N ARG A 555 12.09 -5.33 4.38
CA ARG A 555 11.78 -4.01 3.82
C ARG A 555 11.59 -4.05 2.31
N ALA A 556 12.55 -4.62 1.58
CA ALA A 556 12.50 -4.71 0.12
C ALA A 556 11.29 -5.52 -0.35
N MET A 557 10.96 -6.59 0.37
CA MET A 557 9.84 -7.49 0.08
C MET A 557 8.50 -7.09 0.71
N LEU A 558 8.46 -5.99 1.48
CA LEU A 558 7.27 -5.56 2.22
C LEU A 558 6.64 -6.67 3.10
N LEU A 559 7.49 -7.48 3.74
CA LEU A 559 7.08 -8.54 4.66
C LEU A 559 6.99 -8.00 6.09
N ASP A 560 5.88 -8.30 6.78
CA ASP A 560 5.69 -7.94 8.19
C ASP A 560 6.65 -8.73 9.09
N ARG A 561 6.71 -10.05 8.87
CA ARG A 561 7.59 -10.98 9.59
C ARG A 561 8.25 -11.93 8.60
N PHE A 562 9.20 -12.70 9.08
CA PHE A 562 9.77 -13.79 8.31
C PHE A 562 9.93 -15.00 9.22
N GLU A 563 9.16 -16.05 8.96
CA GLU A 563 9.03 -17.22 9.84
C GLU A 563 9.18 -18.53 9.05
N PRO A 564 10.36 -18.85 8.49
CA PRO A 564 10.56 -20.03 7.65
C PRO A 564 10.48 -21.34 8.45
N ASP A 565 10.68 -21.31 9.77
CA ASP A 565 10.66 -22.52 10.60
C ASP A 565 9.25 -23.13 10.75
N ARG A 566 8.21 -22.29 10.77
CA ARG A 566 6.81 -22.74 10.86
C ARG A 566 6.41 -23.60 9.64
N PRO A 567 6.54 -23.15 8.37
CA PRO A 567 6.21 -23.99 7.23
C PRO A 567 7.09 -25.24 7.16
N ILE A 568 8.39 -25.17 7.47
CA ILE A 568 9.25 -26.37 7.54
C ILE A 568 8.68 -27.40 8.54
N LYS A 569 8.29 -26.97 9.74
CA LYS A 569 7.69 -27.85 10.76
C LYS A 569 6.40 -28.48 10.26
N LEU A 570 5.50 -27.70 9.66
CA LEU A 570 4.22 -28.19 9.13
C LEU A 570 4.42 -29.18 7.97
N LEU A 571 5.29 -28.85 7.00
CA LEU A 571 5.56 -29.71 5.85
C LEU A 571 6.22 -31.03 6.26
N ARG A 572 7.08 -31.05 7.28
CA ARG A 572 7.62 -32.29 7.85
C ARG A 572 6.54 -33.15 8.52
N GLN A 573 5.52 -32.55 9.12
CA GLN A 573 4.37 -33.30 9.65
C GLN A 573 3.57 -33.95 8.52
N VAL A 574 3.30 -33.20 7.45
CA VAL A 574 2.63 -33.71 6.25
C VAL A 574 3.44 -34.86 5.63
N LEU A 575 4.76 -34.69 5.46
CA LEU A 575 5.63 -35.72 4.90
C LEU A 575 5.56 -37.03 5.71
N ARG A 576 5.71 -36.96 7.04
CA ARG A 576 5.60 -38.14 7.91
C ARG A 576 4.23 -38.81 7.82
N ALA A 577 3.16 -38.02 7.68
CA ALA A 577 1.81 -38.57 7.55
C ALA A 577 1.60 -39.27 6.21
N VAL A 578 2.10 -38.69 5.11
CA VAL A 578 2.03 -39.27 3.76
C VAL A 578 2.90 -40.52 3.65
N GLU A 579 4.05 -40.60 4.32
CA GLU A 579 4.98 -41.74 4.19
C GLU A 579 4.40 -43.07 4.72
N ARG A 580 3.39 -43.03 5.59
CA ARG A 580 2.72 -44.23 6.15
C ARG A 580 2.24 -45.20 5.06
N THR A 581 2.38 -46.49 5.33
CA THR A 581 2.10 -47.57 4.36
C THR A 581 0.65 -47.56 3.86
N ASP A 582 -0.30 -47.19 4.71
CA ASP A 582 -1.76 -47.23 4.51
C ASP A 582 -2.38 -45.91 4.00
N PHE A 583 -1.61 -45.08 3.29
CA PHE A 583 -2.05 -43.74 2.87
C PHE A 583 -3.15 -43.76 1.78
N PRO A 584 -4.38 -43.24 2.03
CA PRO A 584 -5.48 -43.26 1.07
C PRO A 584 -5.34 -42.15 0.01
N MET A 585 -4.49 -42.40 -0.99
CA MET A 585 -4.12 -41.39 -1.99
C MET A 585 -5.31 -40.85 -2.80
N ALA A 586 -6.31 -41.68 -3.13
CA ALA A 586 -7.49 -41.23 -3.88
C ALA A 586 -8.27 -40.17 -3.08
N ALA A 587 -8.61 -40.47 -1.83
CA ALA A 587 -9.25 -39.51 -0.93
C ALA A 587 -8.41 -38.24 -0.76
N TYR A 588 -7.09 -38.36 -0.60
CA TYR A 588 -6.22 -37.20 -0.45
C TYR A 588 -6.19 -36.32 -1.71
N ARG A 589 -6.13 -36.92 -2.90
CA ARG A 589 -6.18 -36.20 -4.18
C ARG A 589 -7.47 -35.37 -4.29
N ASP A 590 -8.62 -35.97 -3.98
CA ASP A 590 -9.91 -35.30 -4.11
C ASP A 590 -10.07 -34.21 -3.02
N TYR A 591 -9.53 -34.43 -1.82
CA TYR A 591 -9.41 -33.37 -0.80
C TYR A 591 -8.56 -32.18 -1.30
N LEU A 592 -7.43 -32.44 -1.96
CA LEU A 592 -6.59 -31.37 -2.53
C LEU A 592 -7.26 -30.66 -3.70
N ALA A 593 -8.03 -31.36 -4.53
CA ALA A 593 -8.85 -30.72 -5.56
C ALA A 593 -9.87 -29.77 -4.92
N SER A 594 -10.54 -30.20 -3.85
CA SER A 594 -11.44 -29.34 -3.07
C SER A 594 -10.75 -28.07 -2.55
N ARG A 595 -9.55 -28.20 -1.96
CA ARG A 595 -8.75 -27.06 -1.49
C ARG A 595 -8.34 -26.13 -2.62
N ARG A 596 -7.99 -26.68 -3.80
CA ARG A 596 -7.64 -25.89 -4.98
C ARG A 596 -8.81 -25.04 -5.47
N GLU A 597 -10.01 -25.63 -5.62
CA GLU A 597 -11.19 -24.88 -6.06
C GLU A 597 -11.54 -23.76 -5.05
N TYR A 598 -11.49 -24.05 -3.75
CA TYR A 598 -11.68 -23.04 -2.71
C TYR A 598 -10.62 -21.92 -2.77
N ASN A 599 -9.35 -22.28 -2.94
CA ASN A 599 -8.26 -21.31 -3.03
C ASN A 599 -8.44 -20.38 -4.22
N GLU A 600 -9.02 -20.89 -5.31
CA GLU A 600 -9.20 -20.14 -6.56
C GLU A 600 -10.20 -18.97 -6.44
N ILE A 601 -11.03 -18.98 -5.40
CA ILE A 601 -11.89 -17.84 -5.01
C ILE A 601 -11.04 -16.58 -4.79
N ARG A 602 -9.86 -16.73 -4.16
CA ARG A 602 -8.96 -15.63 -3.77
C ARG A 602 -8.31 -14.90 -4.94
N ARG A 603 -8.37 -15.47 -6.15
CA ARG A 603 -8.01 -14.75 -7.38
C ARG A 603 -8.92 -13.52 -7.58
N VAL A 604 -10.19 -13.65 -7.19
CA VAL A 604 -11.25 -12.67 -7.46
C VAL A 604 -11.73 -11.94 -6.21
N LEU A 605 -11.92 -12.64 -5.08
CA LEU A 605 -12.33 -12.02 -3.83
C LEU A 605 -11.11 -11.85 -2.94
N ARG A 606 -10.81 -10.60 -2.61
CA ARG A 606 -9.65 -10.20 -1.82
C ARG A 606 -10.07 -9.28 -0.72
N ALA A 607 -9.42 -9.44 0.43
CA ALA A 607 -9.52 -8.52 1.55
C ALA A 607 -9.32 -7.07 1.08
N MET A 608 -10.00 -6.15 1.76
CA MET A 608 -9.97 -4.71 1.54
C MET A 608 -10.53 -4.25 0.19
N ARG A 609 -11.27 -5.09 -0.54
CA ARG A 609 -11.88 -4.76 -1.85
C ARG A 609 -13.40 -4.81 -1.80
N CYS A 610 -14.07 -3.98 -2.61
CA CYS A 610 -15.52 -4.13 -2.81
C CYS A 610 -15.79 -5.16 -3.91
N HIS A 611 -16.69 -6.10 -3.60
CA HIS A 611 -17.12 -7.16 -4.51
C HIS A 611 -18.48 -6.83 -5.12
N ASN A 612 -18.69 -7.26 -6.36
CA ASN A 612 -19.98 -7.19 -7.03
C ASN A 612 -20.60 -8.59 -7.18
N ARG A 613 -21.80 -8.65 -7.77
CA ARG A 613 -22.52 -9.91 -7.99
C ARG A 613 -21.74 -10.92 -8.84
N LYS A 614 -20.95 -10.47 -9.82
CA LYS A 614 -20.14 -11.37 -10.66
C LYS A 614 -19.02 -12.04 -9.85
N SER A 615 -18.29 -11.27 -9.05
CA SER A 615 -17.28 -11.85 -8.15
C SER A 615 -17.90 -12.83 -7.15
N VAL A 616 -19.02 -12.49 -6.51
CA VAL A 616 -19.70 -13.40 -5.57
C VAL A 616 -20.21 -14.66 -6.29
N GLY A 617 -20.75 -14.52 -7.50
CA GLY A 617 -21.16 -15.66 -8.33
C GLY A 617 -20.00 -16.59 -8.68
N TYR A 618 -18.81 -16.04 -8.92
CA TYR A 618 -17.60 -16.84 -9.09
C TYR A 618 -17.26 -17.64 -7.82
N ALA A 619 -17.32 -17.00 -6.64
CA ALA A 619 -17.10 -17.71 -5.36
C ALA A 619 -18.10 -18.85 -5.17
N VAL A 620 -19.38 -18.62 -5.45
CA VAL A 620 -20.44 -19.66 -5.37
C VAL A 620 -20.12 -20.85 -6.27
N LYS A 621 -19.69 -20.60 -7.51
CA LYS A 621 -19.30 -21.66 -8.45
C LYS A 621 -18.17 -22.51 -7.86
N GLN A 622 -17.12 -21.85 -7.36
CA GLN A 622 -15.96 -22.54 -6.82
C GLN A 622 -16.24 -23.28 -5.50
N LEU A 623 -17.08 -22.72 -4.62
CA LEU A 623 -17.52 -23.42 -3.41
C LEU A 623 -18.27 -24.71 -3.73
N LYS A 624 -19.16 -24.70 -4.73
CA LYS A 624 -19.87 -25.91 -5.17
C LYS A 624 -18.93 -26.98 -5.73
N ALA A 625 -17.94 -26.57 -6.53
CA ALA A 625 -16.92 -27.49 -7.03
C ALA A 625 -16.07 -28.05 -5.88
N ALA A 626 -15.68 -27.20 -4.92
CA ALA A 626 -14.95 -27.62 -3.72
C ALA A 626 -15.76 -28.63 -2.88
N ILE A 627 -17.06 -28.39 -2.69
CA ILE A 627 -17.96 -29.30 -1.97
C ILE A 627 -18.01 -30.66 -2.64
N THR A 628 -18.18 -30.69 -3.98
CA THR A 628 -18.23 -31.94 -4.75
C THR A 628 -16.98 -32.80 -4.50
N HIS A 629 -15.79 -32.20 -4.65
CA HIS A 629 -14.54 -32.90 -4.40
C HIS A 629 -14.33 -33.32 -2.93
N ALA A 630 -14.82 -32.54 -1.96
CA ALA A 630 -14.76 -32.93 -0.55
C ALA A 630 -15.69 -34.12 -0.25
N THR A 631 -16.85 -34.19 -0.90
CA THR A 631 -17.76 -35.33 -0.82
C THR A 631 -17.13 -36.58 -1.42
N ASP A 632 -16.51 -36.47 -2.60
CA ASP A 632 -15.78 -37.60 -3.24
C ASP A 632 -14.64 -38.10 -2.35
N SER A 633 -13.89 -37.16 -1.76
CA SER A 633 -12.82 -37.48 -0.80
C SER A 633 -13.34 -38.24 0.41
N LEU A 634 -14.50 -37.84 0.94
CA LEU A 634 -15.11 -38.50 2.09
C LEU A 634 -15.63 -39.90 1.74
N ALA A 635 -16.22 -40.07 0.56
CA ALA A 635 -16.68 -41.37 0.07
C ALA A 635 -15.52 -42.38 -0.05
N ALA A 636 -14.33 -41.92 -0.44
CA ALA A 636 -13.12 -42.74 -0.51
C ALA A 636 -12.48 -43.08 0.87
N LEU A 637 -13.11 -42.70 1.98
CA LEU A 637 -12.66 -42.95 3.37
C LEU A 637 -13.67 -43.80 4.17
N ASP A 638 -14.41 -44.67 3.49
CA ASP A 638 -15.42 -45.57 4.06
C ASP A 638 -14.87 -46.60 5.06
N ALA A 639 -13.63 -47.05 4.90
CA ALA A 639 -13.01 -48.05 5.76
C ALA A 639 -12.84 -47.56 7.22
N PRO A 640 -13.16 -48.38 8.25
CA PRO A 640 -13.08 -48.00 9.66
C PRO A 640 -11.73 -47.44 10.11
N ARG A 641 -10.63 -47.97 9.56
CA ARG A 641 -9.27 -47.48 9.83
C ARG A 641 -9.05 -46.01 9.46
N HIS A 642 -9.85 -45.45 8.55
CA HIS A 642 -9.78 -44.06 8.10
C HIS A 642 -10.69 -43.10 8.86
N ARG A 643 -11.42 -43.54 9.90
CA ARG A 643 -12.41 -42.73 10.65
C ARG A 643 -11.92 -41.34 11.05
N LYS A 644 -10.66 -41.21 11.49
CA LYS A 644 -10.06 -39.91 11.86
C LYS A 644 -9.87 -38.99 10.64
N LEU A 645 -9.47 -39.53 9.49
CA LEU A 645 -9.33 -38.77 8.25
C LEU A 645 -10.70 -38.33 7.74
N ALA A 646 -11.68 -39.24 7.76
CA ALA A 646 -13.06 -38.95 7.39
C ALA A 646 -13.65 -37.82 8.24
N ALA A 647 -13.41 -37.82 9.55
CA ALA A 647 -13.83 -36.74 10.44
C ALA A 647 -13.19 -35.38 10.09
N ASN A 648 -11.92 -35.36 9.67
CA ASN A 648 -11.26 -34.13 9.24
C ASN A 648 -11.81 -33.62 7.91
N VAL A 649 -12.04 -34.50 6.93
CA VAL A 649 -12.65 -34.15 5.64
C VAL A 649 -14.08 -33.67 5.83
N ARG A 650 -14.86 -34.30 6.71
CA ARG A 650 -16.19 -33.84 7.10
C ARG A 650 -16.15 -32.42 7.67
N ALA A 651 -15.25 -32.13 8.61
CA ALA A 651 -15.11 -30.79 9.16
C ALA A 651 -14.78 -29.73 8.09
N TRP A 652 -14.02 -30.10 7.05
CA TRP A 652 -13.76 -29.24 5.90
C TRP A 652 -15.01 -29.04 5.03
N LEU A 653 -15.76 -30.12 4.76
CA LEU A 653 -17.01 -30.07 4.02
C LEU A 653 -18.06 -29.17 4.72
N ASP A 654 -18.24 -29.34 6.04
CA ASP A 654 -19.18 -28.53 6.84
C ASP A 654 -18.81 -27.04 6.76
N PHE A 655 -17.51 -26.73 6.80
CA PHE A 655 -17.02 -25.36 6.61
C PHE A 655 -17.33 -24.82 5.21
N LEU A 656 -17.16 -25.61 4.15
CA LEU A 656 -17.46 -25.18 2.78
C LEU A 656 -18.96 -24.90 2.58
N GLU A 657 -19.83 -25.74 3.12
CA GLU A 657 -21.28 -25.57 3.07
C GLU A 657 -21.71 -24.30 3.81
N MET A 658 -21.12 -24.06 4.98
CA MET A 658 -21.36 -22.84 5.74
C MET A 658 -20.85 -21.59 5.00
N GLU A 659 -19.67 -21.62 4.35
CA GLU A 659 -19.20 -20.51 3.51
C GLU A 659 -20.10 -20.27 2.29
N LEU A 660 -20.65 -21.34 1.69
CA LEU A 660 -21.64 -21.22 0.62
C LEU A 660 -22.92 -20.56 1.12
N GLY A 661 -23.43 -20.92 2.30
CA GLY A 661 -24.57 -20.27 2.94
C GLY A 661 -24.32 -18.77 3.15
N ARG A 662 -23.11 -18.43 3.57
CA ARG A 662 -22.63 -17.07 3.84
C ARG A 662 -22.54 -16.16 2.62
N THR A 663 -22.44 -16.72 1.40
CA THR A 663 -22.52 -15.90 0.17
C THR A 663 -23.87 -15.19 0.00
N LYS A 664 -24.90 -15.60 0.75
CA LYS A 664 -26.23 -15.00 0.75
C LYS A 664 -26.39 -14.09 1.96
N PRO A 665 -26.83 -12.83 1.77
CA PRO A 665 -27.09 -11.94 2.90
C PRO A 665 -28.14 -12.52 3.86
N PRO A 666 -27.87 -12.55 5.17
CA PRO A 666 -28.85 -13.00 6.16
C PRO A 666 -30.03 -12.04 6.23
N LYS A 667 -31.16 -12.51 6.76
CA LYS A 667 -32.39 -11.73 6.92
C LYS A 667 -32.77 -11.63 8.40
N ALA A 668 -33.25 -10.47 8.82
CA ALA A 668 -33.76 -10.25 10.16
C ALA A 668 -34.95 -9.26 10.16
N VAL A 669 -35.66 -9.19 11.27
CA VAL A 669 -36.72 -8.20 11.50
C VAL A 669 -36.17 -7.10 12.41
N CYS A 670 -36.58 -5.85 12.17
CA CYS A 670 -36.30 -4.71 13.04
C CYS A 670 -37.59 -4.31 13.78
N PRO A 671 -37.83 -4.88 14.97
CA PRO A 671 -39.05 -4.66 15.75
C PRO A 671 -39.09 -3.29 16.45
N LYS A 672 -40.24 -2.97 17.07
CA LYS A 672 -40.41 -1.76 17.91
C LYS A 672 -39.75 -1.86 19.29
N THR A 673 -39.47 -3.06 19.76
CA THR A 673 -38.80 -3.38 21.03
C THR A 673 -37.49 -4.10 20.74
N PRO A 674 -36.55 -4.23 21.69
CA PRO A 674 -35.29 -4.94 21.45
C PRO A 674 -35.51 -6.35 20.89
N GLY A 675 -34.96 -6.63 19.70
CA GLY A 675 -35.05 -7.95 19.07
C GLY A 675 -34.14 -9.01 19.68
N ALA A 676 -34.11 -10.19 19.06
CA ALA A 676 -33.24 -11.29 19.45
C ALA A 676 -31.75 -10.95 19.20
N TRP A 677 -30.87 -11.55 20.00
CA TRP A 677 -29.43 -11.51 19.76
C TRP A 677 -29.08 -12.37 18.54
N LEU A 678 -28.41 -11.74 17.59
CA LEU A 678 -27.92 -12.34 16.34
C LEU A 678 -26.41 -12.53 16.48
N SER A 679 -25.94 -13.74 16.24
CA SER A 679 -24.51 -14.05 16.28
C SER A 679 -23.76 -13.34 15.16
N MET A 680 -22.56 -12.88 15.50
CA MET A 680 -21.56 -12.43 14.53
C MET A 680 -20.53 -13.54 14.34
N PHE A 681 -19.82 -13.55 13.22
CA PHE A 681 -18.77 -14.53 12.94
C PHE A 681 -17.55 -13.86 12.34
N TRP A 682 -16.41 -14.54 12.41
CA TRP A 682 -15.15 -14.04 11.87
C TRP A 682 -15.21 -13.89 10.34
N ASP A 683 -15.01 -12.67 9.85
CA ASP A 683 -14.90 -12.36 8.42
C ASP A 683 -13.44 -12.46 7.99
N HIS A 684 -13.02 -13.65 7.57
CA HIS A 684 -11.62 -13.94 7.27
C HIS A 684 -11.31 -13.94 5.77
N ALA A 685 -12.14 -13.31 4.93
CA ALA A 685 -11.92 -13.17 3.47
C ALA A 685 -11.40 -14.45 2.78
N PHE A 686 -12.11 -15.57 2.97
CA PHE A 686 -11.71 -16.90 2.49
C PHE A 686 -10.36 -17.40 3.02
N ARG A 687 -10.08 -17.15 4.31
CA ARG A 687 -8.87 -17.59 5.00
C ARG A 687 -7.60 -16.91 4.46
N ALA A 688 -7.71 -15.63 4.12
CA ALA A 688 -6.61 -14.82 3.62
C ALA A 688 -5.50 -14.68 4.68
N GLY A 689 -4.25 -15.00 4.32
CA GLY A 689 -3.09 -14.88 5.21
C GLY A 689 -2.73 -16.13 6.01
N GLU A 690 -3.48 -17.22 5.86
CA GLU A 690 -3.09 -18.51 6.43
C GLU A 690 -1.90 -19.16 5.70
N HIS A 691 -1.26 -20.13 6.34
CA HIS A 691 -0.19 -20.89 5.71
C HIS A 691 -0.75 -21.94 4.76
N PHE A 692 -0.39 -21.90 3.48
CA PHE A 692 -0.74 -22.96 2.50
C PHE A 692 -0.39 -24.39 2.97
N ALA A 693 0.62 -24.59 3.84
CA ALA A 693 0.95 -25.92 4.35
C ALA A 693 -0.19 -26.53 5.19
N GLU A 694 -1.04 -25.69 5.78
CA GLU A 694 -2.27 -26.09 6.46
C GLU A 694 -3.33 -26.61 5.47
N ASP A 695 -3.20 -26.31 4.18
CA ASP A 695 -4.01 -26.92 3.12
C ASP A 695 -3.75 -28.42 2.98
N PHE A 696 -2.53 -28.86 3.23
CA PHE A 696 -2.16 -30.28 3.20
C PHE A 696 -2.40 -30.96 4.55
N LEU A 697 -2.07 -30.28 5.64
CA LEU A 697 -2.16 -30.84 6.99
C LEU A 697 -3.61 -31.10 7.42
N GLY A 698 -4.57 -30.32 6.92
CA GLY A 698 -5.98 -30.43 7.29
C GLY A 698 -6.62 -31.78 6.97
N PHE A 699 -6.05 -32.58 6.08
CA PHE A 699 -6.49 -33.96 5.86
C PHE A 699 -6.16 -34.86 7.05
N PHE A 700 -4.98 -34.67 7.66
CA PHE A 700 -4.44 -35.54 8.71
C PHE A 700 -4.80 -35.07 10.12
N ARG A 701 -5.15 -33.80 10.29
CA ARG A 701 -5.47 -33.22 11.60
C ARG A 701 -6.67 -32.28 11.50
N LYS A 702 -7.53 -32.31 12.51
CA LYS A 702 -8.56 -31.30 12.70
C LYS A 702 -7.94 -29.90 12.74
N MET A 703 -8.42 -29.03 11.86
CA MET A 703 -8.02 -27.62 11.80
C MET A 703 -9.07 -26.76 12.48
N SER A 704 -8.64 -25.68 13.13
CA SER A 704 -9.56 -24.62 13.54
C SER A 704 -9.86 -23.78 12.32
N LEU A 705 -10.94 -24.12 11.62
CA LEU A 705 -11.37 -23.40 10.41
C LEU A 705 -12.09 -22.09 10.78
N GLN A 706 -12.66 -22.02 11.99
CA GLN A 706 -13.29 -20.83 12.55
C GLN A 706 -13.02 -20.74 14.06
N PRO A 707 -12.66 -19.56 14.58
CA PRO A 707 -12.69 -19.30 16.00
C PRO A 707 -14.14 -19.22 16.48
N GLU A 708 -14.35 -19.62 17.72
CA GLU A 708 -15.63 -19.35 18.40
C GLU A 708 -15.86 -17.85 18.47
N SER A 709 -17.09 -17.43 18.19
CA SER A 709 -17.50 -16.04 18.29
C SER A 709 -18.09 -15.78 19.66
N THR A 710 -17.54 -14.80 20.35
CA THR A 710 -18.07 -14.22 21.59
C THR A 710 -19.02 -13.05 21.33
N LEU A 711 -19.25 -12.72 20.06
CA LEU A 711 -19.91 -11.48 19.64
C LEU A 711 -21.32 -11.73 19.10
N SER A 712 -22.24 -10.91 19.59
CA SER A 712 -23.61 -10.86 19.11
C SER A 712 -24.10 -9.42 19.06
N PHE A 713 -25.14 -9.16 18.27
CA PHE A 713 -25.80 -7.87 18.24
C PHE A 713 -27.31 -8.03 18.13
N ARG A 714 -28.06 -6.99 18.44
CA ARG A 714 -29.50 -6.92 18.18
C ARG A 714 -29.89 -5.54 17.70
N ILE A 715 -31.02 -5.47 17.02
CA ILE A 715 -31.53 -4.25 16.40
C ILE A 715 -32.99 -4.04 16.74
N TRP A 716 -33.40 -2.77 16.83
CA TRP A 716 -34.79 -2.36 16.94
C TRP A 716 -34.94 -0.90 16.53
N ARG A 717 -36.20 -0.44 16.43
CA ARG A 717 -36.53 0.94 16.13
C ARG A 717 -37.41 1.55 17.21
N THR A 718 -37.22 2.84 17.47
CA THR A 718 -38.18 3.65 18.24
C THR A 718 -38.91 4.60 17.30
N SER A 719 -39.78 5.47 17.83
CA SER A 719 -40.35 6.57 17.05
C SER A 719 -39.31 7.58 16.58
N LYS A 720 -38.17 7.69 17.28
CA LYS A 720 -37.15 8.72 17.06
C LYS A 720 -35.83 8.19 16.48
N GLU A 721 -35.53 6.90 16.65
CA GLU A 721 -34.18 6.36 16.46
C GLU A 721 -34.16 4.94 15.87
N PHE A 722 -33.09 4.66 15.11
CA PHE A 722 -32.61 3.32 14.84
C PHE A 722 -31.63 2.90 15.95
N VAL A 723 -31.78 1.70 16.51
CA VAL A 723 -30.99 1.27 17.66
C VAL A 723 -30.30 -0.06 17.38
N VAL A 724 -29.01 -0.09 17.70
CA VAL A 724 -28.15 -1.28 17.63
C VAL A 724 -27.54 -1.49 19.01
N ALA A 725 -27.55 -2.72 19.50
CA ALA A 725 -26.78 -3.10 20.68
C ALA A 725 -25.83 -4.24 20.31
N MET A 726 -24.54 -4.08 20.56
CA MET A 726 -23.50 -5.10 20.39
C MET A 726 -23.06 -5.61 21.76
N ARG A 727 -22.86 -6.92 21.88
CA ARG A 727 -22.47 -7.61 23.12
C ARG A 727 -21.29 -8.55 22.86
N GLU A 728 -20.30 -8.51 23.75
CA GLU A 728 -19.20 -9.48 23.82
C GLU A 728 -19.28 -10.23 25.17
N GLU A 729 -19.24 -11.56 25.13
CA GLU A 729 -19.36 -12.45 26.30
C GLU A 729 -18.10 -13.29 26.49
N ASN A 730 -17.87 -13.85 27.69
CA ASN A 730 -16.74 -14.74 28.00
C ASN A 730 -15.36 -14.11 27.77
N ILE A 731 -15.16 -12.87 28.24
CA ILE A 731 -13.92 -12.10 28.05
C ILE A 731 -13.43 -11.43 29.34
N ASP A 732 -12.15 -11.05 29.39
CA ASP A 732 -11.66 -10.10 30.41
C ASP A 732 -11.95 -8.66 29.95
N VAL A 733 -13.02 -8.06 30.49
CA VAL A 733 -13.41 -6.67 30.19
C VAL A 733 -12.33 -5.67 30.61
N LYS A 734 -11.57 -5.95 31.69
CA LYS A 734 -10.46 -5.10 32.14
C LYS A 734 -9.31 -5.14 31.12
N GLN A 735 -9.02 -6.31 30.56
CA GLN A 735 -8.08 -6.44 29.44
C GLN A 735 -8.54 -5.66 28.21
N ARG A 736 -9.83 -5.73 27.84
CA ARG A 736 -10.37 -4.97 26.70
C ARG A 736 -10.21 -3.47 26.90
N LYS A 737 -10.60 -2.94 28.07
CA LYS A 737 -10.40 -1.51 28.38
C LYS A 737 -8.94 -1.08 28.33
N ARG A 738 -8.01 -1.90 28.82
CA ARG A 738 -6.55 -1.63 28.70
C ARG A 738 -6.11 -1.57 27.24
N GLN A 739 -6.59 -2.51 26.43
CA GLN A 739 -6.29 -2.56 25.00
C GLN A 739 -6.84 -1.32 24.27
N TRP A 740 -8.09 -0.95 24.52
CA TRP A 740 -8.70 0.26 23.96
C TRP A 740 -7.93 1.51 24.35
N LYS A 741 -7.57 1.65 25.63
CA LYS A 741 -6.73 2.76 26.10
C LYS A 741 -5.36 2.79 25.42
N LYS A 742 -4.75 1.63 25.15
CA LYS A 742 -3.45 1.53 24.47
C LYS A 742 -3.52 2.05 23.03
N TYR A 743 -4.63 1.80 22.33
CA TYR A 743 -4.81 2.20 20.93
C TYR A 743 -5.56 3.52 20.76
N GLN A 744 -6.06 4.10 21.86
CA GLN A 744 -6.79 5.36 21.90
C GLN A 744 -6.10 6.43 21.04
N GLY A 745 -6.80 6.94 20.03
CA GLY A 745 -6.25 7.95 19.12
C GLY A 745 -5.77 7.40 17.78
N SER A 746 -5.61 6.09 17.67
CA SER A 746 -5.11 5.45 16.46
C SER A 746 -6.24 5.18 15.45
N GLY A 747 -5.88 4.94 14.19
CA GLY A 747 -6.84 4.45 13.20
C GLY A 747 -7.46 3.10 13.55
N SER A 748 -6.82 2.32 14.43
CA SER A 748 -7.27 0.98 14.82
C SER A 748 -8.55 1.02 15.68
N ASP A 749 -8.78 2.09 16.43
CA ASP A 749 -9.99 2.22 17.27
C ASP A 749 -11.27 2.32 16.43
N SER A 750 -11.14 2.79 15.18
CA SER A 750 -12.26 2.88 14.25
C SER A 750 -12.83 1.52 13.82
N PHE A 751 -12.14 0.43 14.17
CA PHE A 751 -12.57 -0.95 13.89
C PHE A 751 -13.22 -1.64 15.09
N VAL A 752 -13.33 -1.00 16.26
CA VAL A 752 -13.93 -1.64 17.45
C VAL A 752 -15.39 -2.00 17.21
N GLU A 753 -16.20 -1.07 16.72
CA GLU A 753 -17.58 -1.32 16.28
C GLU A 753 -17.93 -0.38 15.13
N ARG A 754 -18.56 -0.95 14.09
CA ARG A 754 -19.05 -0.21 12.93
C ARG A 754 -20.45 -0.67 12.56
N ILE A 755 -21.32 0.30 12.31
CA ILE A 755 -22.69 0.08 11.86
C ILE A 755 -22.81 0.62 10.44
N TYR A 756 -23.18 -0.24 9.52
CA TYR A 756 -23.40 0.13 8.12
C TYR A 756 -24.88 0.13 7.81
N VAL A 757 -25.35 1.16 7.11
CA VAL A 757 -26.76 1.30 6.71
C VAL A 757 -26.84 1.70 5.24
N ASP A 758 -27.58 0.91 4.45
CA ASP A 758 -28.03 1.19 3.10
C ASP A 758 -29.55 1.34 3.15
N VAL A 759 -30.02 2.59 3.23
CA VAL A 759 -31.44 2.94 3.36
C VAL A 759 -32.24 2.65 2.09
N GLU A 760 -31.60 2.45 0.94
CA GLU A 760 -32.29 2.04 -0.28
C GLU A 760 -32.40 0.52 -0.39
N GLY A 761 -31.53 -0.21 0.31
CA GLY A 761 -31.41 -1.66 0.25
C GLY A 761 -30.88 -2.19 -1.10
N ARG A 762 -30.47 -1.29 -2.01
CA ARG A 762 -30.08 -1.58 -3.41
C ARG A 762 -28.58 -1.85 -3.58
N GLY A 763 -27.79 -1.68 -2.53
CA GLY A 763 -26.35 -1.90 -2.53
C GLY A 763 -25.56 -0.84 -3.31
N ARG A 764 -26.08 0.38 -3.43
CA ARG A 764 -25.47 1.48 -4.20
C ARG A 764 -24.75 2.49 -3.31
N GLU A 765 -25.44 2.95 -2.28
CA GLU A 765 -24.94 3.91 -1.30
C GLU A 765 -25.02 3.32 0.09
N ARG A 766 -24.16 3.81 0.98
CA ARG A 766 -24.16 3.42 2.39
C ARG A 766 -23.71 4.57 3.26
N GLN A 767 -24.20 4.54 4.48
CA GLN A 767 -23.64 5.28 5.60
C GLN A 767 -22.86 4.30 6.48
N MET A 768 -21.76 4.78 7.04
CA MET A 768 -20.97 4.05 8.03
C MET A 768 -20.96 4.88 9.31
N PHE A 769 -21.33 4.27 10.41
CA PHE A 769 -21.21 4.86 11.74
C PHE A 769 -20.12 4.10 12.50
N ILE A 770 -19.10 4.83 12.96
CA ILE A 770 -18.02 4.29 13.78
C ILE A 770 -18.39 4.53 15.22
N VAL A 771 -18.51 3.47 16.01
CA VAL A 771 -18.74 3.55 17.46
C VAL A 771 -17.39 3.32 18.13
N TRP A 772 -16.89 4.37 18.77
CA TRP A 772 -15.56 4.35 19.39
C TRP A 772 -15.56 3.47 20.64
N PRO A 773 -14.37 3.03 21.11
CA PRO A 773 -14.27 2.11 22.24
C PRO A 773 -15.17 2.50 23.42
N GLY A 774 -15.88 1.53 23.99
CA GLY A 774 -16.81 1.77 25.08
C GLY A 774 -18.05 2.62 24.72
N GLY A 775 -18.26 2.97 23.45
CA GLY A 775 -19.29 3.90 23.03
C GLY A 775 -19.02 5.35 23.43
N GLU A 776 -17.76 5.74 23.67
CA GLU A 776 -17.42 7.10 24.13
C GLU A 776 -17.89 8.21 23.16
N THR A 777 -17.87 7.92 21.85
CA THR A 777 -18.42 8.81 20.82
C THR A 777 -18.83 8.00 19.59
N VAL A 778 -19.53 8.66 18.66
CA VAL A 778 -19.93 8.10 17.36
C VAL A 778 -19.52 9.06 16.26
N SER A 779 -18.97 8.51 15.18
CA SER A 779 -18.69 9.25 13.93
C SER A 779 -19.59 8.76 12.80
N ALA A 780 -20.04 9.64 11.90
CA ALA A 780 -20.62 9.24 10.62
C ALA A 780 -19.55 9.38 9.52
N GLY A 781 -18.97 8.25 9.11
CA GLY A 781 -17.80 8.22 8.24
C GLY A 781 -16.65 9.00 8.86
N LYS A 782 -16.20 10.06 8.19
CA LYS A 782 -15.17 10.97 8.70
C LYS A 782 -15.72 12.10 9.57
N ARG A 783 -17.04 12.24 9.77
CA ARG A 783 -17.60 13.29 10.63
C ARG A 783 -17.65 12.80 12.08
N PRO A 784 -16.79 13.26 13.00
CA PRO A 784 -16.81 12.81 14.38
C PRO A 784 -17.94 13.46 15.18
N ASN A 785 -18.22 12.91 16.37
CA ASN A 785 -19.14 13.45 17.37
C ASN A 785 -20.53 13.80 16.78
N VAL A 786 -21.07 12.90 15.95
CA VAL A 786 -22.44 13.07 15.45
C VAL A 786 -23.45 12.91 16.58
N ASN A 787 -24.63 13.50 16.43
CA ASN A 787 -25.70 13.44 17.42
C ASN A 787 -26.29 12.02 17.52
N ALA A 788 -25.59 11.12 18.20
CA ALA A 788 -25.97 9.75 18.49
C ALA A 788 -25.77 9.49 19.99
N ARG A 789 -26.62 8.66 20.59
CA ARG A 789 -26.57 8.35 22.02
C ARG A 789 -26.06 6.93 22.24
N THR A 790 -25.08 6.77 23.10
CA THR A 790 -24.49 5.48 23.45
C THR A 790 -24.73 5.15 24.91
N LYS A 791 -24.81 3.85 25.24
CA LYS A 791 -24.83 3.35 26.62
C LYS A 791 -23.93 2.13 26.72
N PHE A 792 -22.90 2.20 27.55
CA PHE A 792 -22.08 1.07 27.94
C PHE A 792 -22.63 0.43 29.22
N SER A 793 -22.75 -0.88 29.24
CA SER A 793 -23.14 -1.65 30.44
C SER A 793 -22.49 -3.02 30.41
N GLY A 794 -22.08 -3.57 31.55
CA GLY A 794 -21.44 -4.88 31.61
C GLY A 794 -20.92 -5.21 33.00
N ASP A 795 -20.31 -6.37 33.11
CA ASP A 795 -19.66 -6.89 34.32
C ASP A 795 -18.18 -7.21 34.03
N ALA A 796 -17.58 -8.13 34.80
CA ALA A 796 -16.20 -8.54 34.59
C ALA A 796 -15.99 -9.46 33.37
N ALA A 797 -17.04 -10.19 32.96
CA ALA A 797 -16.99 -11.25 31.96
C ALA A 797 -17.67 -10.88 30.63
N SER A 798 -18.47 -9.81 30.59
CA SER A 798 -19.23 -9.39 29.43
C SER A 798 -19.48 -7.88 29.40
N TYR A 799 -19.71 -7.32 28.21
CA TYR A 799 -20.23 -5.96 28.07
C TYR A 799 -21.20 -5.83 26.89
N THR A 800 -21.99 -4.76 26.92
CA THR A 800 -22.89 -4.32 25.86
C THR A 800 -22.70 -2.83 25.58
N VAL A 801 -22.61 -2.47 24.31
CA VAL A 801 -22.68 -1.09 23.82
C VAL A 801 -23.99 -0.92 23.07
N THR A 802 -24.86 -0.03 23.53
CA THR A 802 -26.11 0.31 22.84
C THR A 802 -26.00 1.67 22.19
N THR A 803 -26.06 1.70 20.86
CA THR A 803 -25.97 2.90 20.02
C THR A 803 -27.33 3.26 19.44
N ARG A 804 -27.76 4.51 19.66
CA ARG A 804 -29.03 5.08 19.17
C ARG A 804 -28.72 6.16 18.14
N LEU A 805 -29.16 5.92 16.91
CA LEU A 805 -28.97 6.81 15.76
C LEU A 805 -30.31 7.49 15.43
N PRO A 806 -30.45 8.82 15.61
CA PRO A 806 -31.66 9.54 15.22
C PRO A 806 -31.95 9.39 13.72
N TRP A 807 -33.23 9.38 13.34
CA TRP A 807 -33.62 9.27 11.93
C TRP A 807 -33.06 10.40 11.06
N SER A 808 -32.88 11.60 11.62
CA SER A 808 -32.24 12.73 10.93
C SER A 808 -30.77 12.46 10.59
N LEU A 809 -30.08 11.67 11.42
CA LEU A 809 -28.69 11.26 11.18
C LEU A 809 -28.61 10.11 10.16
N VAL A 810 -29.55 9.17 10.21
CA VAL A 810 -29.65 8.06 9.24
C VAL A 810 -30.19 8.55 7.88
N GLY A 811 -30.89 9.68 7.86
CA GLY A 811 -31.39 10.37 6.67
C GLY A 811 -32.91 10.30 6.50
N ARG A 812 -33.57 9.24 6.97
CA ARG A 812 -35.04 9.15 7.00
C ARG A 812 -35.55 8.06 7.94
N ARG A 813 -36.85 8.12 8.24
CA ARG A 813 -37.57 7.05 8.95
C ARG A 813 -38.04 5.97 7.98
N PRO A 814 -37.96 4.67 8.34
CA PRO A 814 -38.46 3.59 7.50
C PRO A 814 -40.00 3.51 7.51
N LYS A 815 -40.57 3.02 6.41
CA LYS A 815 -41.98 2.59 6.33
C LYS A 815 -42.13 1.18 6.91
N LYS A 816 -43.34 0.83 7.38
CA LYS A 816 -43.66 -0.56 7.75
C LYS A 816 -43.46 -1.48 6.56
N GLY A 817 -42.82 -2.63 6.77
CA GLY A 817 -42.47 -3.61 5.74
C GLY A 817 -41.26 -3.25 4.88
N GLU A 818 -40.70 -2.05 5.04
CA GLU A 818 -39.54 -1.62 4.26
C GLU A 818 -38.30 -2.45 4.59
N VAL A 819 -37.47 -2.70 3.58
CA VAL A 819 -36.24 -3.50 3.71
C VAL A 819 -35.01 -2.63 3.48
N TRP A 820 -34.13 -2.56 4.47
CA TRP A 820 -32.84 -1.90 4.35
C TRP A 820 -31.69 -2.91 4.37
N GLY A 821 -30.56 -2.52 3.79
CA GLY A 821 -29.29 -3.22 3.99
C GLY A 821 -28.64 -2.75 5.28
N VAL A 822 -28.34 -3.65 6.21
CA VAL A 822 -27.62 -3.33 7.43
C VAL A 822 -26.50 -4.34 7.65
N ASN A 823 -25.37 -3.86 8.17
CA ASN A 823 -24.37 -4.75 8.74
C ASN A 823 -23.76 -4.17 10.00
N VAL A 824 -23.36 -5.04 10.92
CA VAL A 824 -22.57 -4.69 12.09
C VAL A 824 -21.24 -5.42 11.95
N THR A 825 -20.14 -4.69 12.15
CA THR A 825 -18.80 -5.28 12.24
C THR A 825 -18.13 -4.84 13.54
N ALA A 826 -17.29 -5.71 14.10
CA ALA A 826 -16.62 -5.44 15.35
C ALA A 826 -15.26 -6.15 15.46
N ASN A 827 -14.28 -5.44 16.00
CA ASN A 827 -12.98 -5.99 16.41
C ASN A 827 -12.61 -5.37 17.77
N PRO A 828 -13.32 -5.73 18.84
CA PRO A 828 -13.08 -5.17 20.17
C PRO A 828 -11.71 -5.57 20.72
N SER A 829 -11.09 -6.60 20.17
CA SER A 829 -9.73 -6.98 20.52
C SER A 829 -8.65 -6.07 19.96
N ILE A 830 -8.98 -5.24 18.96
CA ILE A 830 -8.00 -4.47 18.18
C ILE A 830 -6.85 -5.39 17.75
N GLU A 831 -7.23 -6.56 17.25
CA GLU A 831 -6.32 -7.57 16.73
C GLU A 831 -6.44 -7.59 15.21
N ARG A 832 -5.30 -7.51 14.55
CA ARG A 832 -5.21 -7.53 13.10
C ARG A 832 -5.83 -8.82 12.52
N ASN A 833 -6.56 -8.72 11.41
CA ASN A 833 -7.32 -9.83 10.77
C ASN A 833 -8.35 -10.51 11.69
N ARG A 834 -8.89 -9.82 12.69
CA ARG A 834 -9.88 -10.35 13.64
C ARG A 834 -11.17 -9.54 13.65
N GLU A 835 -11.73 -9.30 12.46
CA GLU A 835 -13.03 -8.64 12.31
C GLU A 835 -14.17 -9.66 12.34
N PHE A 836 -15.16 -9.42 13.21
CA PHE A 836 -16.40 -10.18 13.25
C PHE A 836 -17.52 -9.40 12.60
N THR A 837 -18.43 -10.09 11.92
CA THR A 837 -19.54 -9.47 11.21
C THR A 837 -20.80 -10.31 11.24
N TRP A 838 -21.97 -9.67 11.08
CA TRP A 838 -23.23 -10.36 10.89
C TRP A 838 -23.41 -10.94 9.50
N ALA A 839 -23.00 -10.21 8.46
CA ALA A 839 -23.04 -10.65 7.07
C ALA A 839 -21.63 -10.55 6.48
N PRO A 840 -21.08 -11.61 5.87
CA PRO A 840 -19.68 -11.61 5.45
C PRO A 840 -19.49 -10.56 4.37
N GLN A 841 -18.49 -9.72 4.55
CA GLN A 841 -18.08 -8.71 3.58
C GLN A 841 -16.83 -9.12 2.82
N TYR A 842 -16.18 -10.21 3.26
CA TYR A 842 -14.89 -10.71 2.79
C TYR A 842 -13.78 -9.68 3.03
N ASP A 843 -13.79 -9.13 4.24
CA ASP A 843 -12.85 -8.12 4.79
C ASP A 843 -12.80 -6.82 3.96
N ALA A 844 -13.94 -6.42 3.38
CA ALA A 844 -14.08 -5.11 2.77
C ALA A 844 -14.15 -4.05 3.88
N SER A 845 -13.02 -3.51 4.33
CA SER A 845 -12.93 -2.51 5.42
C SER A 845 -13.95 -1.37 5.38
N SER A 846 -14.35 -0.97 4.19
CA SER A 846 -15.32 0.09 3.98
C SER A 846 -16.79 -0.37 4.11
N GLY A 847 -17.03 -1.67 4.18
CA GLY A 847 -18.29 -2.37 3.94
C GLY A 847 -18.37 -2.99 2.53
N ASN A 848 -19.31 -3.91 2.32
CA ASN A 848 -19.78 -4.27 0.98
C ASN A 848 -21.32 -4.25 0.89
N PRO A 849 -21.96 -3.18 0.36
CA PRO A 849 -23.41 -2.98 0.47
C PRO A 849 -24.24 -4.07 -0.18
N ILE A 850 -23.72 -4.74 -1.23
CA ILE A 850 -24.44 -5.84 -1.87
C ILE A 850 -24.50 -7.11 -1.00
N LEU A 851 -23.62 -7.21 0.00
CA LEU A 851 -23.54 -8.33 0.95
C LEU A 851 -24.16 -8.00 2.32
N PHE A 852 -24.61 -6.75 2.54
CA PHE A 852 -25.27 -6.39 3.80
C PHE A 852 -26.51 -7.24 4.04
N GLY A 853 -26.66 -7.71 5.29
CA GLY A 853 -27.87 -8.39 5.72
C GLY A 853 -29.10 -7.51 5.52
N LYS A 854 -30.25 -8.15 5.36
CA LYS A 854 -31.51 -7.47 5.00
C LYS A 854 -32.42 -7.43 6.21
N ILE A 855 -32.73 -6.21 6.66
CA ILE A 855 -33.60 -6.00 7.81
C ILE A 855 -34.95 -5.50 7.32
N ARG A 856 -36.05 -6.11 7.78
CA ARG A 856 -37.42 -5.68 7.49
C ARG A 856 -38.00 -4.95 8.70
N PHE A 857 -38.47 -3.71 8.53
CA PHE A 857 -39.03 -2.92 9.63
C PHE A 857 -40.49 -3.27 9.89
N GLU A 858 -40.86 -3.42 11.17
CA GLU A 858 -42.27 -3.59 11.59
C GLU A 858 -43.07 -2.29 11.57
#